data_AF-A0A933ZAR1-F1
#
_entry.id   AF-A0A933ZAR1-F1
#
_cell.length_a   1.000
_cell.length_b   1.000
_cell.length_c   1.000
_cell.angle_alpha   90.00
_cell.angle_beta   90.00
_cell.angle_gamma   90.00
#
_symmetry.space_group_name_H-M   'P 1'
#
loop_
_entity.id
_entity.type
_entity.pdbx_description
1 polymer ?
#
loop_
_entity_poly.entity_id
_entity_poly.type
_entity_poly.pdbx_seq_one_letter_code
_entity_poly.pdbx_strand_id
1 'polypeptide(L)'
;MSQLDGIGLQFDESMSGVLTLGETGQASDAKLEVRVSAEDLDTFLAPGRHQALLSGTFTWDHLGAPSTIESAVFRLFDVSADTGHYQLVYEFRFTAPDATAYFFHGEKDVHHEKGKVDVLDDMTRMRVKVHAGEDAAGPVVAEGEMRFSLLDLPSLVRSMKVTGTSSPWKQIAARVAFLDFVYGVLRDEYLKSVTLLYDTRYENLVLSGWLEHGGTKERFFLVSGVHDRGFPWGDGEIFWDVLLIVGSDEGWRRYCITDRVLPGLEVDVDHGRYRYKGPLFLLKEGYSTSMSEMKKGSANLVACDADFSIDFEAKAYDTAPFPFPVVDKHLRHLTSELAHELEQLLPAEHPLGVFITPHTVTVKTGTLGIQDKSGGSTLEQGAIDPVRTFGEAERSTLRNIKEPTLLYNYVCAVDAHGHTARVQIDTRTLRDEREHFGKDRLDAIVGTVVSREASAEILLSGGTETIRHLMGSVPTSSVVAPRFVKLGPPLLEVSNDHFPTAIFQRRIIDVLDSLGDKMRALEEDMRWLRCEPVGSTRTAKVAAFQGDDKHATLDRVLEATGFFALVEQRYAERGAGCTRDQFSIVIKPNFMFAYDRRDPSTYTDPKLVAHLARRLVDKGFSRISVVEAQSAYGQYFDKRSVREMADYLGFCGHDELGKVYDVVDLTEDSHDMVDFAGPLGRHPVPWTWRDAGMRISFAKNKTHAYAYYTLTLKNIYGALALADKFQEYHCKRGIYGTTIEYLQAYPVDFGLIDGYLSADGPFGVFADTVPNPTHTIVGGDDLVAVDWVGASKMGIDPRISEFMRLAVERFGKPAIDFQGDCSIYRPWLNVPVALTLFTNKGLDADHTMGNLLYAAAAQMDETHFKYKNATPLIRWLRTMTVPLRRTFFLRTGEDPSWTNRLASWALWKLGA
;
A
#
# COMPACT_ATOMS: atom_id res chain seq x y z
N MET A 1 36.83 6.86 -11.96
CA MET A 1 37.30 7.19 -10.60
C MET A 1 36.49 8.37 -10.13
N SER A 2 35.71 8.19 -9.06
CA SER A 2 34.92 9.24 -8.42
C SER A 2 35.83 10.43 -8.06
N GLN A 3 35.31 11.66 -8.10
CA GLN A 3 36.09 12.82 -7.65
C GLN A 3 36.38 12.80 -6.13
N LEU A 4 35.70 11.92 -5.39
CA LEU A 4 35.72 11.79 -3.93
C LEU A 4 36.54 10.59 -3.42
N ASP A 5 37.03 9.72 -4.32
CA ASP A 5 37.84 8.54 -4.00
C ASP A 5 39.12 8.92 -3.22
N GLY A 6 39.31 8.33 -2.04
CA GLY A 6 40.42 8.61 -1.12
C GLY A 6 40.35 9.94 -0.37
N ILE A 7 39.20 10.62 -0.37
CA ILE A 7 38.97 11.86 0.37
C ILE A 7 38.18 11.54 1.66
N GLY A 8 38.68 11.96 2.81
CA GLY A 8 37.99 11.80 4.09
C GLY A 8 37.33 13.09 4.59
N LEU A 9 36.45 12.96 5.59
CA LEU A 9 35.73 14.07 6.21
C LEU A 9 35.65 13.89 7.73
N GLN A 10 35.90 14.97 8.48
CA GLN A 10 35.81 15.01 9.94
C GLN A 10 34.96 16.17 10.43
N PHE A 11 34.17 15.97 11.49
CA PHE A 11 33.42 17.04 12.16
C PHE A 11 33.26 16.74 13.66
N ASP A 12 33.02 17.79 14.44
CA ASP A 12 32.87 17.71 15.90
C ASP A 12 31.39 17.89 16.30
N GLU A 13 30.91 17.10 17.27
CA GLU A 13 29.55 17.13 17.80
C GLU A 13 29.57 17.12 19.35
N SER A 14 28.65 17.84 19.98
CA SER A 14 28.45 17.82 21.43
C SER A 14 26.98 17.61 21.77
N MET A 15 26.71 16.76 22.75
CA MET A 15 25.37 16.42 23.22
C MET A 15 25.32 16.45 24.74
N SER A 16 24.17 16.82 25.31
CA SER A 16 23.95 16.84 26.77
C SER A 16 22.56 16.37 27.12
N GLY A 17 22.40 15.70 28.25
CA GLY A 17 21.09 15.30 28.76
C GLY A 17 21.16 14.59 30.08
N VAL A 18 20.17 13.76 30.37
CA VAL A 18 19.98 13.14 31.67
C VAL A 18 19.87 11.63 31.50
N LEU A 19 20.64 10.88 32.30
CA LEU A 19 20.57 9.43 32.39
C LEU A 19 20.07 9.01 33.78
N THR A 20 19.24 7.99 33.82
CA THR A 20 18.63 7.44 35.04
C THR A 20 19.15 6.03 35.28
N LEU A 21 19.67 5.76 36.48
CA LEU A 21 20.11 4.43 36.87
C LEU A 21 18.92 3.49 37.11
N GLY A 22 18.95 2.31 36.49
CA GLY A 22 17.87 1.32 36.56
C GLY A 22 17.63 0.76 37.97
N GLU A 23 18.67 0.63 38.80
CA GLU A 23 18.55 0.03 40.14
C GLU A 23 18.07 1.01 41.23
N THR A 24 18.38 2.30 41.09
CA THR A 24 18.12 3.32 42.13
C THR A 24 17.10 4.39 41.71
N GLY A 25 16.81 4.50 40.41
CA GLY A 25 15.96 5.55 39.85
C GLY A 25 16.57 6.95 39.93
N GLN A 26 17.86 7.07 40.27
CA GLN A 26 18.53 8.35 40.39
C GLN A 26 18.94 8.89 39.01
N ALA A 27 18.48 10.09 38.69
CA ALA A 27 18.81 10.81 37.46
C ALA A 27 20.02 11.73 37.67
N SER A 28 20.92 11.76 36.69
CA SER A 28 22.08 12.68 36.71
C SER A 28 22.45 13.14 35.30
N ASP A 29 23.12 14.29 35.22
CA ASP A 29 23.50 14.89 33.95
C ASP A 29 24.61 14.08 33.27
N ALA A 30 24.56 14.02 31.94
CA ALA A 30 25.52 13.39 31.08
C ALA A 30 25.85 14.30 29.89
N LYS A 31 27.10 14.27 29.45
CA LYS A 31 27.63 15.02 28.31
C LYS A 31 28.50 14.15 27.44
N LEU A 32 28.30 14.25 26.13
CA LEU A 32 29.07 13.54 25.11
C LEU A 32 29.73 14.57 24.19
N GLU A 33 31.05 14.48 24.02
CA GLU A 33 31.83 15.34 23.13
C GLU A 33 32.64 14.46 22.19
N VAL A 34 32.30 14.49 20.90
CA VAL A 34 32.79 13.51 19.93
C VAL A 34 33.27 14.18 18.64
N ARG A 35 34.26 13.54 18.00
CA ARG A 35 34.69 13.78 16.63
C ARG A 35 34.35 12.56 15.80
N VAL A 36 33.59 12.79 14.73
CA VAL A 36 33.26 11.78 13.72
C VAL A 36 34.24 11.90 12.56
N SER A 37 34.75 10.78 12.07
CA SER A 37 35.72 10.72 10.97
C SER A 37 35.34 9.64 9.96
N ALA A 38 34.97 10.05 8.75
CA ALA A 38 34.85 9.18 7.58
C ALA A 38 36.20 9.16 6.84
N GLU A 39 36.82 7.99 6.69
CA GLU A 39 38.13 7.86 6.03
C GLU A 39 38.03 7.98 4.51
N ASP A 40 36.97 7.44 3.92
CA ASP A 40 36.64 7.54 2.50
C ASP A 40 35.19 7.98 2.33
N LEU A 41 35.01 9.17 1.75
CA LEU A 41 33.70 9.81 1.63
C LEU A 41 32.85 9.15 0.54
N ASP A 42 33.44 8.59 -0.51
CA ASP A 42 32.70 7.91 -1.58
C ASP A 42 32.02 6.64 -1.04
N THR A 43 32.76 5.86 -0.24
CA THR A 43 32.27 4.68 0.46
C THR A 43 31.25 5.04 1.53
N PHE A 44 31.50 6.10 2.30
CA PHE A 44 30.57 6.57 3.34
C PHE A 44 29.22 7.04 2.79
N LEU A 45 29.21 7.63 1.60
CA LEU A 45 27.99 8.10 0.93
C LEU A 45 27.28 7.02 0.10
N ALA A 46 27.92 5.85 -0.11
CA ALA A 46 27.31 4.75 -0.84
C ALA A 46 26.11 4.15 -0.07
N PRO A 47 25.04 3.71 -0.76
CA PRO A 47 23.86 3.12 -0.12
C PRO A 47 24.24 1.98 0.83
N GLY A 48 23.72 2.00 2.06
CA GLY A 48 23.97 0.96 3.07
C GLY A 48 25.36 0.97 3.72
N ARG A 49 26.22 1.96 3.44
CA ARG A 49 27.62 2.01 3.91
C ARG A 49 27.99 3.26 4.71
N HIS A 50 27.04 3.80 5.48
CA HIS A 50 27.16 5.07 6.20
C HIS A 50 27.91 5.00 7.55
N GLN A 51 28.95 4.17 7.64
CA GLN A 51 29.71 3.96 8.87
C GLN A 51 30.93 4.89 8.95
N ALA A 52 31.11 5.56 10.08
CA ALA A 52 32.28 6.37 10.38
C ALA A 52 32.88 6.01 11.75
N LEU A 53 34.13 6.40 11.95
CA LEU A 53 34.81 6.26 13.23
C LEU A 53 34.40 7.40 14.16
N LEU A 54 34.24 7.07 15.44
CA LEU A 54 33.93 8.02 16.49
C LEU A 54 35.09 8.07 17.50
N SER A 55 35.39 9.26 18.03
CA SER A 55 36.42 9.44 19.07
C SER A 55 36.02 10.60 19.95
N GLY A 56 36.34 10.58 21.24
CA GLY A 56 35.93 11.65 22.13
C GLY A 56 35.88 11.28 23.60
N THR A 57 35.11 12.04 24.35
CA THR A 57 34.93 11.89 25.79
C THR A 57 33.47 11.85 26.16
N PHE A 58 33.12 10.94 27.06
CA PHE A 58 31.81 10.83 27.68
C PHE A 58 31.92 11.15 29.17
N THR A 59 31.13 12.11 29.63
CA THR A 59 31.07 12.51 31.05
C THR A 59 29.69 12.19 31.57
N TRP A 60 29.61 11.46 32.67
CA TRP A 60 28.36 11.19 33.36
C TRP A 60 28.59 11.49 34.84
N ASP A 61 27.81 12.42 35.40
CA ASP A 61 28.03 12.96 36.75
C ASP A 61 28.04 11.86 37.82
N HIS A 62 27.31 10.77 37.59
CA HIS A 62 27.32 9.59 38.46
C HIS A 62 28.71 8.95 38.62
N LEU A 63 29.54 8.98 37.58
CA LEU A 63 30.89 8.41 37.57
C LEU A 63 31.96 9.40 38.05
N GLY A 64 31.63 10.68 38.19
CA GLY A 64 32.48 11.70 38.80
C GLY A 64 33.70 12.16 37.99
N ALA A 65 34.03 11.53 36.86
CA ALA A 65 35.08 11.98 35.95
C ALA A 65 34.78 11.63 34.47
N PRO A 66 35.31 12.41 33.50
CA PRO A 66 35.20 12.09 32.08
C PRO A 66 35.90 10.77 31.73
N SER A 67 35.24 9.93 30.93
CA SER A 67 35.78 8.68 30.39
C SER A 67 36.11 8.86 28.91
N THR A 68 37.24 8.31 28.48
CA THR A 68 37.62 8.29 27.05
C THR A 68 36.82 7.22 26.33
N ILE A 69 36.39 7.53 25.11
CA ILE A 69 35.66 6.61 24.25
C ILE A 69 36.63 5.63 23.58
N GLU A 70 36.30 4.34 23.64
CA GLU A 70 37.05 3.20 23.09
C GLU A 70 36.17 2.41 22.11
N SER A 71 36.78 1.82 21.06
CA SER A 71 36.09 0.97 20.06
C SER A 71 34.75 1.51 19.56
N ALA A 72 34.77 2.70 18.96
CA ALA A 72 33.56 3.46 18.69
C ALA A 72 33.16 3.47 17.22
N VAL A 73 31.86 3.30 16.99
CA VAL A 73 31.21 3.27 15.68
C VAL A 73 30.09 4.29 15.65
N PHE A 74 30.06 5.07 14.59
CA PHE A 74 28.94 5.93 14.23
C PHE A 74 28.32 5.43 12.93
N ARG A 75 27.00 5.23 12.90
CA ARG A 75 26.24 4.93 11.67
C ARG A 75 25.23 6.05 11.43
N LEU A 76 25.31 6.68 10.25
CA LEU A 76 24.43 7.79 9.85
C LEU A 76 23.31 7.28 8.95
N PHE A 77 22.04 7.52 9.32
CA PHE A 77 20.88 7.03 8.56
C PHE A 77 20.88 5.50 8.35
N ASP A 78 21.27 4.78 9.39
CA ASP A 78 21.07 3.33 9.48
C ASP A 78 19.56 3.05 9.48
N VAL A 79 19.08 1.99 8.84
CA VAL A 79 17.63 1.73 8.83
C VAL A 79 17.30 0.72 9.92
N SER A 80 16.43 1.13 10.85
CA SER A 80 15.93 0.25 11.89
C SER A 80 15.25 -0.97 11.27
N ALA A 81 15.71 -2.18 11.61
CA ALA A 81 15.05 -3.41 11.16
C ALA A 81 13.60 -3.52 11.68
N ASP A 82 13.32 -2.93 12.85
CA ASP A 82 12.03 -3.00 13.54
C ASP A 82 11.02 -1.99 13.01
N THR A 83 11.42 -0.75 12.78
CA THR A 83 10.52 0.33 12.34
C THR A 83 10.67 0.70 10.87
N GLY A 84 11.80 0.39 10.25
CA GLY A 84 12.14 0.86 8.91
C GLY A 84 12.56 2.33 8.86
N HIS A 85 12.61 3.02 10.00
CA HIS A 85 12.99 4.42 10.08
C HIS A 85 14.50 4.62 9.95
N TYR A 86 14.90 5.80 9.49
CA TYR A 86 16.32 6.14 9.48
C TYR A 86 16.74 6.48 10.90
N GLN A 87 17.90 6.01 11.31
CA GLN A 87 18.44 6.19 12.64
C GLN A 87 19.88 6.69 12.58
N LEU A 88 20.27 7.50 13.55
CA LEU A 88 21.68 7.76 13.82
C LEU A 88 22.07 6.93 15.04
N VAL A 89 23.03 6.03 14.86
CA VAL A 89 23.46 5.10 15.90
C VAL A 89 24.87 5.44 16.37
N TYR A 90 25.02 5.61 17.68
CA TYR A 90 26.27 5.89 18.37
C TYR A 90 26.58 4.74 19.31
N GLU A 91 27.63 3.99 19.02
CA GLU A 91 28.04 2.83 19.82
C GLU A 91 29.49 2.94 20.22
N PHE A 92 29.78 2.80 21.51
CA PHE A 92 31.16 2.79 21.99
C PHE A 92 31.32 2.15 23.36
N ARG A 93 32.55 1.73 23.66
CA ARG A 93 32.98 1.31 24.98
C ARG A 93 33.55 2.48 25.74
N PHE A 94 33.40 2.48 27.05
CA PHE A 94 34.13 3.39 27.93
C PHE A 94 34.39 2.73 29.27
N THR A 95 35.53 3.07 29.88
CA THR A 95 35.93 2.53 31.17
C THR A 95 35.78 3.61 32.23
N ALA A 96 35.01 3.32 33.28
CA ALA A 96 34.81 4.22 34.40
C ALA A 96 36.08 4.34 35.28
N PRO A 97 36.19 5.36 36.13
CA PRO A 97 37.38 5.58 36.98
C PRO A 97 37.70 4.42 37.95
N ASP A 98 36.71 3.59 38.27
CA ASP A 98 36.83 2.39 39.10
C ASP A 98 37.28 1.14 38.31
N ALA A 99 37.67 1.31 37.04
CA ALA A 99 38.03 0.27 36.08
C ALA A 99 36.86 -0.63 35.62
N THR A 100 35.62 -0.25 35.88
CA THR A 100 34.44 -0.97 35.35
C THR A 100 34.22 -0.60 33.88
N ALA A 101 34.06 -1.62 33.02
CA ALA A 101 33.77 -1.44 31.60
C ALA A 101 32.26 -1.30 31.36
N TYR A 102 31.90 -0.33 30.51
CA TYR A 102 30.54 -0.07 30.08
C TYR A 102 30.45 0.04 28.56
N PHE A 103 29.28 -0.26 28.04
CA PHE A 103 28.93 -0.08 26.63
C PHE A 103 27.80 0.94 26.50
N PHE A 104 28.04 1.97 25.70
CA PHE A 104 27.07 3.02 25.37
C PHE A 104 26.40 2.70 24.04
N HIS A 105 25.07 2.76 24.02
CA HIS A 105 24.25 2.69 22.81
C HIS A 105 23.30 3.88 22.77
N GLY A 106 23.47 4.75 21.77
CA GLY A 106 22.63 5.91 21.52
C GLY A 106 21.96 5.83 20.16
N GLU A 107 20.65 6.08 20.12
CA GLU A 107 19.86 6.11 18.88
C GLU A 107 19.09 7.43 18.73
N LYS A 108 19.15 8.06 17.55
CA LYS A 108 18.24 9.13 17.13
C LYS A 108 17.34 8.58 16.03
N ASP A 109 16.03 8.76 16.14
CA ASP A 109 15.05 8.27 15.16
C ASP A 109 14.64 9.43 14.25
N VAL A 110 14.69 9.23 12.93
CA VAL A 110 14.40 10.23 11.91
C VAL A 110 13.18 9.77 11.12
N HIS A 111 12.00 10.28 11.52
CA HIS A 111 10.73 9.88 10.95
C HIS A 111 9.71 11.02 10.99
N HIS A 112 8.91 11.18 9.92
CA HIS A 112 7.84 12.16 9.86
C HIS A 112 6.46 11.54 10.14
N GLU A 113 5.82 11.90 11.27
CA GLU A 113 4.40 11.60 11.51
C GLU A 113 3.48 12.51 10.69
N LYS A 114 2.59 11.94 9.86
CA LYS A 114 1.59 12.69 9.08
C LYS A 114 0.76 13.61 9.98
N GLY A 115 0.88 14.93 9.78
CA GLY A 115 0.05 15.95 10.44
C GLY A 115 0.72 16.71 11.59
N LYS A 116 1.98 16.39 11.94
CA LYS A 116 2.81 17.17 12.87
C LYS A 116 4.06 17.69 12.15
N VAL A 117 4.60 18.83 12.58
CA VAL A 117 5.84 19.39 12.02
C VAL A 117 6.92 19.30 13.10
N ASP A 118 7.46 18.09 13.31
CA ASP A 118 8.34 17.77 14.45
C ASP A 118 9.83 17.61 14.08
N VAL A 119 10.23 18.03 12.85
CA VAL A 119 11.60 17.93 12.29
C VAL A 119 12.72 18.30 13.28
N LEU A 120 12.49 19.35 14.08
CA LEU A 120 13.49 19.91 14.99
C LEU A 120 13.64 19.09 16.29
N ASP A 121 12.58 18.44 16.76
CA ASP A 121 12.67 17.60 17.98
C ASP A 121 13.27 16.23 17.63
N ASP A 122 12.90 15.66 16.47
CA ASP A 122 13.42 14.37 15.99
C ASP A 122 14.94 14.41 15.68
N MET A 123 15.43 15.52 15.10
CA MET A 123 16.85 15.70 14.85
C MET A 123 17.69 15.95 16.11
N THR A 124 17.07 16.41 17.20
CA THR A 124 17.82 16.81 18.40
C THR A 124 17.82 15.78 19.50
N ARG A 125 16.88 14.83 19.51
CA ARG A 125 16.69 13.90 20.62
C ARG A 125 17.35 12.55 20.35
N MET A 126 18.27 12.15 21.23
CA MET A 126 18.91 10.84 21.25
C MET A 126 18.44 10.07 22.48
N ARG A 127 17.89 8.87 22.26
CA ARG A 127 17.63 7.90 23.33
C ARG A 127 18.92 7.15 23.62
N VAL A 128 19.22 6.93 24.90
CA VAL A 128 20.49 6.35 25.34
C VAL A 128 20.24 5.19 26.27
N LYS A 129 21.00 4.11 26.06
CA LYS A 129 21.14 2.98 26.98
C LYS A 129 22.61 2.75 27.29
N VAL A 130 22.91 2.51 28.56
CA VAL A 130 24.23 2.12 29.03
C VAL A 130 24.13 0.69 29.57
N HIS A 131 24.98 -0.18 29.06
CA HIS A 131 25.06 -1.59 29.42
C HIS A 131 26.30 -1.85 30.27
N ALA A 132 26.21 -2.77 31.23
CA ALA A 132 27.38 -3.27 31.95
C ALA A 132 28.17 -4.26 31.08
N GLY A 133 29.48 -4.08 30.97
CA GLY A 133 30.36 -4.95 30.19
C GLY A 133 30.83 -4.32 28.88
N GLU A 134 31.28 -5.17 27.95
CA GLU A 134 31.96 -4.74 26.73
C GLU A 134 31.05 -4.53 25.51
N ASP A 135 29.80 -4.98 25.56
CA ASP A 135 28.88 -4.94 24.42
C ASP A 135 27.41 -4.81 24.85
N ALA A 136 26.52 -4.71 23.85
CA ALA A 136 25.08 -4.59 24.04
C ALA A 136 24.40 -5.85 24.61
N ALA A 137 25.09 -6.99 24.73
CA ALA A 137 24.53 -8.19 25.35
C ALA A 137 24.51 -8.11 26.89
N GLY A 138 25.25 -7.16 27.46
CA GLY A 138 25.22 -6.85 28.89
C GLY A 138 23.88 -6.27 29.36
N PRO A 139 23.54 -6.41 30.65
CA PRO A 139 22.31 -5.83 31.21
C PRO A 139 22.36 -4.30 31.18
N VAL A 140 21.22 -3.68 30.90
CA VAL A 140 21.06 -2.22 30.91
C VAL A 140 21.13 -1.71 32.35
N VAL A 141 22.08 -0.82 32.64
CA VAL A 141 22.28 -0.21 33.96
C VAL A 141 21.78 1.22 34.04
N ALA A 142 21.68 1.92 32.92
CA ALA A 142 21.08 3.25 32.85
C ALA A 142 20.40 3.50 31.51
N GLU A 143 19.34 4.29 31.54
CA GLU A 143 18.60 4.75 30.36
C GLU A 143 18.31 6.24 30.47
N GLY A 144 18.23 6.95 29.34
CA GLY A 144 17.84 8.34 29.35
C GLY A 144 17.87 8.99 27.99
N GLU A 145 17.91 10.31 27.99
CA GLU A 145 17.81 11.10 26.78
C GLU A 145 18.83 12.22 26.76
N MET A 146 19.46 12.40 25.61
CA MET A 146 20.39 13.47 25.33
C MET A 146 19.86 14.34 24.18
N ARG A 147 20.00 15.66 24.32
CA ARG A 147 19.59 16.63 23.31
C ARG A 147 20.80 17.32 22.68
N PHE A 148 20.70 17.55 21.38
CA PHE A 148 21.58 18.40 20.59
C PHE A 148 21.01 19.83 20.50
N SER A 149 21.87 20.85 20.53
CA SER A 149 21.46 22.26 20.38
C SER A 149 21.44 22.67 18.90
N LEU A 150 20.25 22.96 18.35
CA LEU A 150 20.09 23.44 16.95
C LEU A 150 20.81 24.76 16.64
N LEU A 151 21.23 25.52 17.66
CA LEU A 151 22.01 26.75 17.48
C LEU A 151 23.42 26.49 16.93
N ASP A 152 23.85 25.22 16.88
CA ASP A 152 25.21 24.81 16.51
C ASP A 152 25.35 24.20 15.10
N LEU A 153 24.31 24.21 14.26
CA LEU A 153 24.41 23.82 12.83
C LEU A 153 25.50 24.59 12.08
N PRO A 154 25.63 25.93 12.23
CA PRO A 154 26.75 26.67 11.65
C PRO A 154 28.11 26.26 12.22
N SER A 155 28.20 25.84 13.48
CA SER A 155 29.45 25.33 14.08
C SER A 155 29.79 23.92 13.63
N LEU A 156 28.81 23.05 13.36
CA LEU A 156 29.02 21.74 12.75
C LEU A 156 29.68 21.92 11.37
N VAL A 157 29.09 22.74 10.49
CA VAL A 157 29.66 23.07 9.18
C VAL A 157 31.04 23.73 9.30
N ARG A 158 31.23 24.59 10.30
CA ARG A 158 32.53 25.23 10.57
C ARG A 158 33.59 24.23 11.08
N SER A 159 33.19 23.17 11.78
CA SER A 159 34.10 22.11 12.26
C SER A 159 34.52 21.14 11.15
N MET A 160 33.80 21.13 10.01
CA MET A 160 34.06 20.20 8.90
C MET A 160 35.45 20.39 8.29
N LYS A 161 36.31 19.40 8.51
CA LYS A 161 37.65 19.31 7.96
C LYS A 161 37.73 18.17 6.95
N VAL A 162 38.12 18.49 5.72
CA VAL A 162 38.37 17.51 4.66
C VAL A 162 39.81 17.01 4.76
N THR A 163 40.00 15.70 4.72
CA THR A 163 41.30 15.01 4.77
C THR A 163 41.58 14.31 3.44
N GLY A 164 42.83 13.89 3.20
CA GLY A 164 43.21 13.19 1.96
C GLY A 164 43.43 14.08 0.72
N THR A 165 43.17 15.40 0.78
CA THR A 165 43.42 16.32 -0.34
C THR A 165 43.86 17.73 0.07
N SER A 166 44.79 18.31 -0.69
CA SER A 166 45.20 19.72 -0.59
C SER A 166 44.52 20.64 -1.61
N SER A 167 43.69 20.08 -2.52
CA SER A 167 43.01 20.84 -3.56
C SER A 167 41.81 21.60 -2.99
N PRO A 168 41.75 22.94 -3.09
CA PRO A 168 40.63 23.73 -2.57
C PRO A 168 39.29 23.33 -3.20
N TRP A 169 39.28 22.98 -4.48
CA TRP A 169 38.07 22.55 -5.18
C TRP A 169 37.54 21.21 -4.70
N LYS A 170 38.43 20.23 -4.45
CA LYS A 170 38.04 18.93 -3.90
C LYS A 170 37.53 19.05 -2.46
N GLN A 171 38.10 19.97 -1.67
CA GLN A 171 37.60 20.25 -0.32
C GLN A 171 36.20 20.88 -0.32
N ILE A 172 35.90 21.75 -1.28
CA ILE A 172 34.55 22.30 -1.45
C ILE A 172 33.58 21.22 -1.93
N ALA A 173 33.96 20.43 -2.93
CA ALA A 173 33.13 19.34 -3.46
C ALA A 173 32.78 18.29 -2.40
N ALA A 174 33.74 17.88 -1.56
CA ALA A 174 33.50 16.94 -0.46
C ALA A 174 32.52 17.48 0.59
N ARG A 175 32.63 18.77 0.95
CA ARG A 175 31.69 19.40 1.89
C ARG A 175 30.29 19.52 1.29
N VAL A 176 30.18 19.92 0.03
CA VAL A 176 28.90 20.01 -0.69
C VAL A 176 28.26 18.62 -0.81
N ALA A 177 29.01 17.60 -1.21
CA ALA A 177 28.49 16.23 -1.32
C ALA A 177 27.95 15.68 0.01
N PHE A 178 28.66 15.89 1.12
CA PHE A 178 28.18 15.49 2.44
C PHE A 178 26.94 16.29 2.90
N LEU A 179 26.94 17.61 2.69
CA LEU A 179 25.79 18.44 3.03
C LEU A 179 24.57 18.09 2.17
N ASP A 180 24.74 17.90 0.87
CA ASP A 180 23.69 17.49 -0.05
C ASP A 180 23.14 16.11 0.30
N PHE A 181 23.97 15.19 0.80
CA PHE A 181 23.51 13.90 1.31
C PHE A 181 22.65 14.04 2.57
N VAL A 182 23.12 14.78 3.59
CA VAL A 182 22.39 15.00 4.85
C VAL A 182 21.10 15.78 4.62
N TYR A 183 21.16 16.87 3.85
CA TYR A 183 19.98 17.65 3.47
C TYR A 183 19.07 16.86 2.54
N GLY A 184 19.61 16.02 1.66
CA GLY A 184 18.85 15.13 0.78
C GLY A 184 17.95 14.19 1.58
N VAL A 185 18.52 13.41 2.50
CA VAL A 185 17.74 12.47 3.34
C VAL A 185 16.72 13.20 4.21
N LEU A 186 17.08 14.33 4.83
CA LEU A 186 16.15 15.11 5.65
C LEU A 186 15.04 15.77 4.82
N ARG A 187 15.36 16.28 3.63
CA ARG A 187 14.38 16.83 2.69
C ARG A 187 13.46 15.73 2.17
N ASP A 188 14.01 14.58 1.83
CA ASP A 188 13.22 13.47 1.29
C ASP A 188 12.34 12.84 2.39
N GLU A 189 12.71 12.91 3.67
CA GLU A 189 11.86 12.44 4.77
C GLU A 189 10.84 13.47 5.26
N TYR A 190 11.22 14.74 5.44
CA TYR A 190 10.36 15.77 6.04
C TYR A 190 9.73 16.75 5.03
N LEU A 191 10.29 16.85 3.82
CA LEU A 191 9.77 17.70 2.73
C LEU A 191 9.25 16.86 1.56
N LYS A 192 8.95 15.56 1.76
CA LYS A 192 8.28 14.65 0.81
C LYS A 192 7.06 15.28 0.11
N SER A 193 6.32 16.12 0.84
CA SER A 193 5.15 16.84 0.31
C SER A 193 5.50 18.04 -0.61
N VAL A 194 6.73 18.55 -0.56
CA VAL A 194 7.21 19.76 -1.25
C VAL A 194 8.28 19.47 -2.31
N THR A 195 9.02 18.35 -2.20
CA THR A 195 9.98 17.91 -3.22
C THR A 195 9.29 17.59 -4.54
N LEU A 196 9.82 18.13 -5.63
CA LEU A 196 9.25 18.01 -6.99
C LEU A 196 9.73 16.76 -7.73
N LEU A 197 10.74 16.06 -7.21
CA LEU A 197 11.38 14.91 -7.82
C LEU A 197 11.48 13.77 -6.80
N TYR A 198 11.18 12.58 -7.26
CA TYR A 198 11.22 11.29 -6.59
C TYR A 198 12.36 10.49 -7.21
N ASP A 199 13.25 9.91 -6.40
CA ASP A 199 14.38 9.06 -6.85
C ASP A 199 14.48 7.83 -5.93
N THR A 200 14.44 6.63 -6.50
CA THR A 200 14.70 5.37 -5.78
C THR A 200 15.64 4.49 -6.59
N ARG A 201 16.44 3.69 -5.90
CA ARG A 201 17.39 2.76 -6.51
C ARG A 201 17.12 1.34 -6.04
N TYR A 202 17.45 0.37 -6.88
CA TYR A 202 17.51 -1.01 -6.47
C TYR A 202 18.54 -1.79 -7.27
N GLU A 203 19.09 -2.81 -6.65
CA GLU A 203 20.00 -3.77 -7.24
C GLU A 203 19.49 -5.18 -7.02
N ASN A 204 19.55 -5.99 -8.06
CA ASN A 204 19.10 -7.37 -8.06
C ASN A 204 20.15 -8.26 -8.72
N LEU A 205 20.39 -9.44 -8.15
CA LEU A 205 21.27 -10.47 -8.71
C LEU A 205 20.52 -11.79 -8.82
N VAL A 206 20.52 -12.37 -10.03
CA VAL A 206 19.93 -13.68 -10.34
C VAL A 206 21.01 -14.59 -10.92
N LEU A 207 21.31 -15.70 -10.26
CA LEU A 207 22.28 -16.70 -10.74
C LEU A 207 21.63 -18.07 -10.87
N SER A 208 21.92 -18.75 -11.98
CA SER A 208 21.57 -20.14 -12.24
C SER A 208 22.83 -20.94 -12.52
N GLY A 209 23.06 -22.04 -11.81
CA GLY A 209 24.31 -22.75 -11.95
C GLY A 209 24.42 -24.08 -11.22
N TRP A 210 25.67 -24.50 -11.01
CA TRP A 210 26.02 -25.75 -10.36
C TRP A 210 26.93 -25.50 -9.15
N LEU A 211 26.63 -26.21 -8.06
CA LEU A 211 27.39 -26.22 -6.83
C LEU A 211 28.13 -27.56 -6.71
N GLU A 212 29.43 -27.51 -6.45
CA GLU A 212 30.28 -28.69 -6.22
C GLU A 212 30.60 -28.84 -4.74
N HIS A 213 30.22 -29.98 -4.15
CA HIS A 213 30.56 -30.36 -2.78
C HIS A 213 31.08 -31.80 -2.77
N GLY A 214 32.28 -32.05 -2.24
CA GLY A 214 32.76 -33.42 -1.94
C GLY A 214 32.73 -34.43 -3.11
N GLY A 215 32.75 -33.96 -4.37
CA GLY A 215 32.65 -34.79 -5.57
C GLY A 215 31.24 -34.95 -6.15
N THR A 216 30.20 -34.45 -5.48
CA THR A 216 28.83 -34.36 -6.00
C THR A 216 28.55 -32.97 -6.60
N LYS A 217 27.76 -32.93 -7.68
CA LYS A 217 27.30 -31.69 -8.33
C LYS A 217 25.80 -31.56 -8.21
N GLU A 218 25.31 -30.46 -7.64
CA GLU A 218 23.89 -30.13 -7.56
C GLU A 218 23.61 -28.81 -8.27
N ARG A 219 22.36 -28.61 -8.70
CA ARG A 219 21.96 -27.34 -9.32
C ARG A 219 21.57 -26.36 -8.23
N PHE A 220 21.80 -25.07 -8.46
CA PHE A 220 21.27 -24.02 -7.61
C PHE A 220 20.65 -22.89 -8.43
N PHE A 221 19.75 -22.15 -7.78
CA PHE A 221 19.26 -20.87 -8.28
C PHE A 221 19.23 -19.88 -7.12
N LEU A 222 19.99 -18.79 -7.26
CA LEU A 222 20.17 -17.74 -6.26
C LEU A 222 19.51 -16.46 -6.77
N VAL A 223 18.74 -15.83 -5.90
CA VAL A 223 18.20 -14.49 -6.08
C VAL A 223 18.57 -13.67 -4.85
N SER A 224 19.06 -12.46 -5.04
CA SER A 224 19.30 -11.54 -3.92
C SER A 224 19.12 -10.10 -4.37
N GLY A 225 18.44 -9.30 -3.55
CA GLY A 225 18.11 -7.92 -3.89
C GLY A 225 18.32 -6.95 -2.73
N VAL A 226 18.64 -5.71 -3.08
CA VAL A 226 18.69 -4.54 -2.20
C VAL A 226 17.74 -3.51 -2.80
N HIS A 227 16.62 -3.26 -2.12
CA HIS A 227 15.59 -2.32 -2.58
C HIS A 227 15.44 -1.17 -1.60
N ASP A 228 15.75 0.04 -2.06
CA ASP A 228 15.60 1.27 -1.28
C ASP A 228 14.14 1.74 -1.18
N ARG A 229 13.92 2.77 -0.36
CA ARG A 229 12.59 3.29 -0.02
C ARG A 229 11.83 3.71 -1.26
N GLY A 230 10.56 3.31 -1.31
CA GLY A 230 9.64 3.70 -2.36
C GLY A 230 9.66 2.78 -3.58
N PHE A 231 10.56 1.82 -3.67
CA PHE A 231 10.40 0.74 -4.64
C PHE A 231 9.31 -0.25 -4.18
N PRO A 232 8.49 -0.82 -5.08
CA PRO A 232 8.26 -0.44 -6.49
C PRO A 232 7.21 0.65 -6.73
N TRP A 233 6.43 1.05 -5.73
CA TRP A 233 5.25 1.91 -5.93
C TRP A 233 5.04 3.04 -4.91
N GLY A 234 6.12 3.54 -4.31
CA GLY A 234 6.11 4.76 -3.48
C GLY A 234 5.86 4.55 -1.99
N ASP A 235 5.70 3.30 -1.53
CA ASP A 235 5.62 3.03 -0.09
C ASP A 235 6.96 3.32 0.59
N GLY A 236 6.96 3.99 1.74
CA GLY A 236 8.18 4.39 2.45
C GLY A 236 9.00 3.26 3.09
N GLU A 237 8.72 2.00 2.73
CA GLU A 237 9.35 0.80 3.26
C GLU A 237 10.53 0.34 2.39
N ILE A 238 11.38 -0.52 2.95
CA ILE A 238 12.55 -1.13 2.28
C ILE A 238 12.57 -2.63 2.52
N PHE A 239 13.22 -3.37 1.64
CA PHE A 239 13.52 -4.78 1.91
C PHE A 239 14.75 -5.26 1.17
N TRP A 240 15.52 -6.09 1.87
CA TRP A 240 16.69 -6.78 1.37
C TRP A 240 16.47 -8.27 1.57
N ASP A 241 16.83 -9.07 0.57
CA ASP A 241 16.54 -10.49 0.62
C ASP A 241 17.61 -11.37 -0.04
N VAL A 242 17.55 -12.64 0.34
CA VAL A 242 18.34 -13.71 -0.24
C VAL A 242 17.45 -14.94 -0.35
N LEU A 243 17.21 -15.42 -1.57
CA LEU A 243 16.46 -16.63 -1.87
C LEU A 243 17.38 -17.60 -2.60
N LEU A 244 17.45 -18.84 -2.12
CA LEU A 244 18.31 -19.87 -2.69
C LEU A 244 17.58 -21.21 -2.72
N ILE A 245 17.57 -21.86 -3.87
CA ILE A 245 17.22 -23.28 -3.96
C ILE A 245 18.43 -24.10 -4.40
N VAL A 246 18.61 -25.28 -3.81
CA VAL A 246 19.67 -26.24 -4.15
C VAL A 246 19.04 -27.64 -4.31
N GLY A 247 19.38 -28.35 -5.38
CA GLY A 247 18.88 -29.70 -5.63
C GLY A 247 18.56 -29.99 -7.11
N SER A 248 17.44 -30.67 -7.36
CA SER A 248 16.99 -31.10 -8.68
C SER A 248 15.47 -31.02 -8.81
N ASP A 249 14.93 -31.27 -10.01
CA ASP A 249 13.48 -31.29 -10.25
C ASP A 249 12.73 -32.37 -9.43
N GLU A 250 13.44 -33.35 -8.86
CA GLU A 250 12.87 -34.37 -7.95
C GLU A 250 12.74 -33.86 -6.50
N GLY A 251 13.45 -32.78 -6.14
CA GLY A 251 13.43 -32.20 -4.80
C GLY A 251 14.39 -31.03 -4.64
N TRP A 252 13.86 -29.90 -4.17
CA TRP A 252 14.61 -28.68 -3.88
C TRP A 252 14.67 -28.43 -2.37
N ARG A 253 15.87 -28.15 -1.87
CA ARG A 253 16.07 -27.52 -0.55
C ARG A 253 15.94 -26.01 -0.74
N ARG A 254 15.15 -25.38 0.12
CA ARG A 254 14.69 -23.99 -0.05
C ARG A 254 15.18 -23.15 1.12
N TYR A 255 16.06 -22.22 0.83
CA TYR A 255 16.60 -21.29 1.81
C TYR A 255 16.16 -19.87 1.47
N CYS A 256 15.78 -19.10 2.47
CA CYS A 256 15.41 -17.70 2.26
C CYS A 256 15.58 -16.85 3.51
N ILE A 257 15.75 -15.55 3.28
CA ILE A 257 15.59 -14.51 4.29
C ILE A 257 15.09 -13.26 3.56
N THR A 258 14.17 -12.54 4.19
CA THR A 258 13.87 -11.15 3.86
C THR A 258 13.77 -10.37 5.16
N ASP A 259 14.36 -9.18 5.18
CA ASP A 259 14.14 -8.18 6.22
C ASP A 259 14.27 -6.79 5.61
N ARG A 260 14.02 -5.74 6.39
CA ARG A 260 14.22 -4.35 5.91
C ARG A 260 15.66 -4.11 5.49
N VAL A 261 16.59 -4.61 6.31
CA VAL A 261 18.03 -4.54 6.08
C VAL A 261 18.64 -5.88 6.48
N LEU A 262 19.63 -6.31 5.71
CA LEU A 262 20.49 -7.44 6.03
C LEU A 262 21.94 -6.93 6.18
N PRO A 263 22.42 -6.63 7.41
CA PRO A 263 23.71 -5.96 7.60
C PRO A 263 24.94 -6.65 6.99
N GLY A 264 24.85 -7.96 6.74
CA GLY A 264 25.92 -8.74 6.11
C GLY A 264 25.75 -8.94 4.60
N LEU A 265 24.75 -8.31 3.97
CA LEU A 265 24.51 -8.39 2.53
C LEU A 265 25.22 -7.25 1.80
N GLU A 266 26.01 -7.63 0.80
CA GLU A 266 26.66 -6.75 -0.16
C GLU A 266 26.32 -7.26 -1.57
N VAL A 267 25.55 -6.45 -2.30
CA VAL A 267 25.37 -6.59 -3.75
C VAL A 267 26.08 -5.40 -4.38
N ASP A 268 27.15 -5.64 -5.13
CA ASP A 268 27.92 -4.61 -5.82
C ASP A 268 28.11 -5.05 -7.28
N VAL A 269 27.13 -4.68 -8.11
CA VAL A 269 27.12 -5.06 -9.53
C VAL A 269 28.28 -4.41 -10.28
N ASP A 270 28.60 -3.15 -9.96
CA ASP A 270 29.65 -2.36 -10.64
C ASP A 270 31.04 -2.99 -10.47
N HIS A 271 31.37 -3.45 -9.26
CA HIS A 271 32.65 -4.10 -8.96
C HIS A 271 32.61 -5.63 -9.10
N GLY A 272 31.45 -6.19 -9.46
CA GLY A 272 31.29 -7.62 -9.68
C GLY A 272 31.45 -8.46 -8.41
N ARG A 273 30.88 -7.99 -7.29
CA ARG A 273 31.03 -8.62 -5.98
C ARG A 273 29.68 -8.87 -5.34
N TYR A 274 29.52 -10.08 -4.82
CA TYR A 274 28.42 -10.44 -3.94
C TYR A 274 28.95 -11.09 -2.67
N ARG A 275 28.56 -10.58 -1.50
CA ARG A 275 28.85 -11.18 -0.20
C ARG A 275 27.57 -11.27 0.61
N TYR A 276 27.38 -12.38 1.30
CA TYR A 276 26.34 -12.48 2.31
C TYR A 276 26.83 -13.25 3.53
N LYS A 277 26.87 -12.60 4.68
CA LYS A 277 27.15 -13.27 5.96
C LYS A 277 26.10 -12.92 6.99
N GLY A 278 25.20 -13.85 7.28
CA GLY A 278 24.07 -13.55 8.14
C GLY A 278 23.05 -14.68 8.29
N PRO A 279 21.90 -14.40 8.92
CA PRO A 279 20.87 -15.40 9.17
C PRO A 279 20.20 -15.85 7.85
N LEU A 280 19.79 -17.11 7.79
CA LEU A 280 19.02 -17.66 6.69
C LEU A 280 18.00 -18.66 7.25
N PHE A 281 16.89 -18.89 6.56
CA PHE A 281 15.91 -19.90 6.98
C PHE A 281 15.75 -21.00 5.95
N LEU A 282 15.86 -22.24 6.40
CA LEU A 282 15.46 -23.42 5.62
C LEU A 282 13.95 -23.67 5.81
N LEU A 283 13.21 -23.75 4.71
CA LEU A 283 11.79 -24.07 4.70
C LEU A 283 11.59 -25.61 4.69
N LYS A 284 10.93 -26.16 5.72
CA LYS A 284 10.73 -27.62 5.86
C LYS A 284 9.64 -28.16 4.93
N GLU A 285 8.50 -27.48 4.89
CA GLU A 285 7.31 -27.89 4.14
C GLU A 285 6.76 -26.75 3.29
N GLY A 286 6.11 -27.11 2.18
CA GLY A 286 5.55 -26.15 1.24
C GLY A 286 6.61 -25.39 0.42
N TYR A 287 6.21 -24.26 -0.14
CA TYR A 287 7.05 -23.41 -0.99
C TYR A 287 6.99 -21.94 -0.62
N SER A 288 6.18 -21.53 0.36
CA SER A 288 5.97 -20.10 0.68
C SER A 288 6.23 -19.80 2.15
N THR A 289 6.68 -18.57 2.42
CA THR A 289 6.83 -17.97 3.75
C THR A 289 6.70 -16.45 3.63
N SER A 290 6.62 -15.73 4.75
CA SER A 290 6.60 -14.27 4.77
C SER A 290 7.61 -13.68 5.76
N MET A 291 7.91 -12.39 5.58
CA MET A 291 8.75 -11.63 6.52
C MET A 291 8.19 -11.72 7.95
N SER A 292 6.86 -11.59 8.10
CA SER A 292 6.20 -11.73 9.41
C SER A 292 6.35 -13.13 10.02
N GLU A 293 6.33 -14.20 9.22
CA GLU A 293 6.55 -15.57 9.71
C GLU A 293 8.01 -15.81 10.15
N MET A 294 8.96 -15.24 9.41
CA MET A 294 10.38 -15.25 9.78
C MET A 294 10.61 -14.54 11.12
N LYS A 295 10.06 -13.32 11.29
CA LYS A 295 10.18 -12.56 12.55
C LYS A 295 9.54 -13.24 13.75
N LYS A 296 8.43 -13.96 13.53
CA LYS A 296 7.76 -14.73 14.58
C LYS A 296 8.44 -16.06 14.93
N GLY A 297 9.39 -16.52 14.12
CA GLY A 297 10.03 -17.84 14.30
C GLY A 297 9.06 -19.00 14.05
N SER A 298 8.39 -19.01 12.90
CA SER A 298 7.47 -20.09 12.51
C SER A 298 8.10 -21.49 12.60
N ALA A 299 7.34 -22.48 13.08
CA ALA A 299 7.83 -23.86 13.26
C ALA A 299 8.27 -24.56 11.94
N ASN A 300 7.79 -24.05 10.81
CA ASN A 300 8.14 -24.50 9.46
C ASN A 300 9.53 -23.99 9.00
N LEU A 301 10.15 -23.10 9.76
CA LEU A 301 11.45 -22.51 9.46
C LEU A 301 12.52 -23.08 10.39
N VAL A 302 13.66 -23.46 9.82
CA VAL A 302 14.89 -23.78 10.59
C VAL A 302 15.84 -22.61 10.43
N ALA A 303 16.29 -22.03 11.54
CA ALA A 303 17.29 -20.97 11.51
C ALA A 303 18.67 -21.52 11.14
N CYS A 304 19.33 -20.86 10.21
CA CYS A 304 20.65 -21.18 9.68
C CYS A 304 21.50 -19.90 9.69
N ASP A 305 22.82 -20.07 9.56
CA ASP A 305 23.75 -18.99 9.27
C ASP A 305 24.41 -19.26 7.91
N ALA A 306 24.47 -18.25 7.06
CA ALA A 306 25.03 -18.30 5.72
C ALA A 306 26.36 -17.54 5.64
N ASP A 307 27.27 -18.03 4.79
CA ASP A 307 28.50 -17.37 4.40
C ASP A 307 28.70 -17.59 2.88
N PHE A 308 28.29 -16.59 2.11
CA PHE A 308 28.33 -16.58 0.65
C PHE A 308 29.36 -15.57 0.17
N SER A 309 30.15 -15.98 -0.81
CA SER A 309 31.13 -15.12 -1.46
C SER A 309 31.19 -15.45 -2.94
N ILE A 310 30.82 -14.49 -3.80
CA ILE A 310 30.83 -14.67 -5.25
C ILE A 310 31.48 -13.46 -5.90
N ASP A 311 32.46 -13.70 -6.78
CA ASP A 311 33.09 -12.70 -7.62
C ASP A 311 32.73 -12.98 -9.07
N PHE A 312 32.30 -11.96 -9.79
CA PHE A 312 31.78 -12.08 -11.14
C PHE A 312 32.21 -10.91 -12.04
N GLU A 313 31.95 -11.06 -13.33
CA GLU A 313 32.00 -9.98 -14.30
C GLU A 313 30.57 -9.60 -14.67
N ALA A 314 30.20 -8.34 -14.45
CA ALA A 314 28.95 -7.76 -14.90
C ALA A 314 29.19 -6.98 -16.18
N LYS A 315 28.57 -7.39 -17.28
CA LYS A 315 28.57 -6.62 -18.52
C LYS A 315 27.26 -5.84 -18.63
N ALA A 316 27.36 -4.53 -18.50
CA ALA A 316 26.23 -3.61 -18.67
C ALA A 316 25.76 -3.53 -20.14
N TYR A 317 24.46 -3.37 -20.32
CA TYR A 317 23.81 -3.08 -21.60
C TYR A 317 23.22 -1.66 -21.60
N ASP A 318 22.74 -1.15 -22.74
CA ASP A 318 22.23 0.21 -22.80
C ASP A 318 21.04 0.34 -21.85
N THR A 319 21.03 1.45 -21.10
CA THR A 319 19.93 1.71 -20.18
C THR A 319 18.67 1.93 -20.99
N ALA A 320 17.69 1.04 -20.83
CA ALA A 320 16.40 1.19 -21.48
C ALA A 320 15.56 2.20 -20.69
N PRO A 321 15.26 3.40 -21.22
CA PRO A 321 14.30 4.30 -20.58
C PRO A 321 12.90 3.67 -20.70
N PHE A 322 12.38 3.19 -19.58
CA PHE A 322 11.04 2.65 -19.46
C PHE A 322 10.18 3.69 -18.73
N PRO A 323 9.13 4.27 -19.32
CA PRO A 323 8.57 4.05 -20.64
C PRO A 323 9.10 5.03 -21.69
N PHE A 324 9.17 4.55 -22.93
CA PHE A 324 9.76 5.19 -24.10
C PHE A 324 9.73 6.73 -24.12
N PRO A 325 10.85 7.38 -24.47
CA PRO A 325 10.77 8.76 -24.93
C PRO A 325 9.96 8.76 -26.24
N VAL A 326 8.75 9.29 -26.22
CA VAL A 326 8.18 9.76 -27.49
C VAL A 326 8.86 11.11 -27.77
N VAL A 327 9.94 11.07 -28.55
CA VAL A 327 10.59 12.29 -29.04
C VAL A 327 9.75 12.89 -30.19
N ASP A 328 9.31 14.12 -29.94
CA ASP A 328 9.02 15.24 -30.85
C ASP A 328 7.85 15.22 -31.88
N LYS A 329 6.88 16.10 -31.60
CA LYS A 329 6.11 17.02 -32.49
C LYS A 329 5.03 17.76 -31.70
N HIS A 330 4.60 17.20 -30.56
CA HIS A 330 3.54 17.75 -29.70
C HIS A 330 4.04 18.71 -28.60
N LEU A 331 5.36 18.80 -28.35
CA LEU A 331 5.96 19.85 -27.52
C LEU A 331 5.62 21.26 -28.04
N ARG A 332 5.27 21.41 -29.34
CA ARG A 332 4.77 22.67 -29.91
C ARG A 332 3.39 23.11 -29.40
N HIS A 333 2.66 22.25 -28.68
CA HIS A 333 1.36 22.58 -28.09
C HIS A 333 1.44 22.89 -26.59
N LEU A 334 2.60 22.72 -25.96
CA LEU A 334 2.84 23.25 -24.61
C LEU A 334 3.08 24.75 -24.74
N THR A 335 2.50 25.54 -23.82
CA THR A 335 2.76 26.98 -23.77
C THR A 335 4.25 27.21 -23.55
N SER A 336 4.86 28.19 -24.22
CA SER A 336 6.29 28.47 -24.13
C SER A 336 6.79 28.69 -22.70
N GLU A 337 5.93 29.19 -21.82
CA GLU A 337 6.23 29.34 -20.38
C GLU A 337 6.38 27.99 -19.66
N LEU A 338 5.54 27.00 -20.00
CA LEU A 338 5.54 25.69 -19.33
C LEU A 338 6.69 24.82 -19.82
N ALA A 339 7.03 24.91 -21.11
CA ALA A 339 8.23 24.26 -21.65
C ALA A 339 9.50 24.84 -21.01
N HIS A 340 9.54 26.15 -20.80
CA HIS A 340 10.67 26.82 -20.14
C HIS A 340 10.76 26.49 -18.65
N GLU A 341 9.64 26.37 -17.93
CA GLU A 341 9.63 25.90 -16.53
C GLU A 341 10.09 24.44 -16.41
N LEU A 342 9.64 23.55 -17.30
CA LEU A 342 10.08 22.15 -17.33
C LEU A 342 11.58 22.02 -17.64
N GLU A 343 12.11 22.81 -18.59
CA GLU A 343 13.55 22.86 -18.90
C GLU A 343 14.40 23.43 -17.75
N GLN A 344 13.86 24.37 -16.97
CA GLN A 344 14.54 24.92 -15.78
C GLN A 344 14.51 23.96 -14.58
N LEU A 345 13.48 23.11 -14.48
CA LEU A 345 13.28 22.15 -13.37
C LEU A 345 13.88 20.76 -13.64
N LEU A 346 14.12 20.40 -14.91
CA LEU A 346 14.70 19.12 -15.35
C LEU A 346 15.95 19.39 -16.19
N PRO A 347 17.14 19.52 -15.58
CA PRO A 347 18.40 19.63 -16.32
C PRO A 347 18.55 18.43 -17.27
N ALA A 348 19.10 18.66 -18.46
CA ALA A 348 19.33 17.62 -19.49
C ALA A 348 20.17 16.42 -19.01
N GLU A 349 20.80 16.51 -17.84
CA GLU A 349 21.63 15.48 -17.21
C GLU A 349 20.82 14.49 -16.34
N HIS A 350 19.53 14.76 -16.04
CA HIS A 350 18.68 13.92 -15.18
C HIS A 350 17.26 13.72 -15.75
N PRO A 351 17.06 12.85 -16.75
CA PRO A 351 15.75 12.57 -17.31
C PRO A 351 14.82 11.84 -16.31
N LEU A 352 13.51 12.06 -16.43
CA LEU A 352 12.47 11.31 -15.72
C LEU A 352 12.21 9.97 -16.42
N GLY A 353 11.95 8.91 -15.66
CA GLY A 353 11.68 7.57 -16.15
C GLY A 353 12.16 6.48 -15.19
N VAL A 354 11.82 5.24 -15.51
CA VAL A 354 12.46 4.05 -14.94
C VAL A 354 13.65 3.73 -15.82
N PHE A 355 14.85 3.80 -15.25
CA PHE A 355 16.10 3.49 -15.91
C PHE A 355 16.51 2.11 -15.45
N ILE A 356 16.34 1.14 -16.35
CA ILE A 356 16.71 -0.24 -16.08
C ILE A 356 17.99 -0.51 -16.85
N THR A 357 19.06 -0.80 -16.12
CA THR A 357 20.35 -1.20 -16.68
C THR A 357 20.55 -2.67 -16.37
N PRO A 358 20.20 -3.57 -17.30
CA PRO A 358 20.42 -4.98 -17.10
C PRO A 358 21.88 -5.34 -17.41
N HIS A 359 22.39 -6.34 -16.70
CA HIS A 359 23.75 -6.83 -16.84
C HIS A 359 23.73 -8.33 -17.02
N THR A 360 24.50 -8.86 -17.98
CA THR A 360 24.80 -10.30 -17.94
C THR A 360 25.91 -10.55 -16.94
N VAL A 361 25.76 -11.60 -16.13
CA VAL A 361 26.70 -11.96 -15.07
C VAL A 361 27.43 -13.25 -15.42
N THR A 362 28.76 -13.20 -15.46
CA THR A 362 29.63 -14.38 -15.59
C THR A 362 30.43 -14.56 -14.31
N VAL A 363 30.20 -15.66 -13.58
CA VAL A 363 30.90 -15.93 -12.33
C VAL A 363 32.37 -16.27 -12.62
N LYS A 364 33.28 -15.71 -11.81
CA LYS A 364 34.72 -16.04 -11.83
C LYS A 364 35.03 -17.08 -10.78
N THR A 365 34.58 -16.83 -9.55
CA THR A 365 34.77 -17.71 -8.39
C THR A 365 33.59 -17.53 -7.44
N GLY A 366 33.22 -18.57 -6.71
CA GLY A 366 32.29 -18.39 -5.61
C GLY A 366 32.16 -19.59 -4.70
N THR A 367 31.72 -19.34 -3.48
CA THR A 367 31.45 -20.34 -2.45
C THR A 367 30.13 -20.05 -1.76
N LEU A 368 29.37 -21.11 -1.47
CA LEU A 368 28.14 -21.06 -0.70
C LEU A 368 28.28 -21.98 0.52
N GLY A 369 28.26 -21.40 1.73
CA GLY A 369 28.23 -22.13 3.00
C GLY A 369 26.95 -21.84 3.78
N ILE A 370 26.30 -22.88 4.30
CA ILE A 370 25.13 -22.78 5.17
C ILE A 370 25.30 -23.75 6.33
N GLN A 371 25.10 -23.26 7.55
CA GLN A 371 25.21 -24.04 8.78
C GLN A 371 23.91 -23.97 9.59
N ASP A 372 23.52 -25.07 10.21
CA ASP A 372 22.40 -25.08 11.16
C ASP A 372 22.80 -24.33 12.43
N LYS A 373 22.00 -23.33 12.82
CA LYS A 373 22.25 -22.50 14.00
C LYS A 373 22.07 -23.25 15.31
N SER A 374 21.23 -24.29 15.33
CA SER A 374 20.88 -25.07 16.52
C SER A 374 21.79 -26.27 16.78
N GLY A 375 22.45 -26.78 15.73
CA GLY A 375 23.27 -28.00 15.79
C GLY A 375 24.71 -27.86 15.31
N GLY A 376 25.08 -26.73 14.69
CA GLY A 376 26.42 -26.49 14.13
C GLY A 376 26.79 -27.39 12.94
N SER A 377 25.87 -28.24 12.48
CA SER A 377 26.09 -29.10 11.32
C SER A 377 26.06 -28.28 10.03
N THR A 378 27.02 -28.52 9.15
CA THR A 378 27.03 -27.98 7.79
C THR A 378 25.86 -28.54 6.99
N LEU A 379 24.99 -27.66 6.50
CA LEU A 379 23.85 -28.01 5.64
C LEU A 379 24.24 -27.93 4.16
N GLU A 380 24.98 -26.89 3.77
CA GLU A 380 25.54 -26.72 2.43
C GLU A 380 26.97 -26.18 2.56
N GLN A 381 27.89 -26.62 1.70
CA GLN A 381 29.25 -26.06 1.64
C GLN A 381 29.90 -26.35 0.28
N GLY A 382 29.65 -25.57 -0.75
CA GLY A 382 30.16 -25.89 -2.08
C GLY A 382 30.90 -24.74 -2.74
N ALA A 383 31.72 -25.09 -3.73
CA ALA A 383 32.27 -24.15 -4.69
C ALA A 383 31.33 -24.07 -5.91
N ILE A 384 31.06 -22.86 -6.39
CA ILE A 384 30.28 -22.63 -7.61
C ILE A 384 31.14 -23.02 -8.81
N ASP A 385 30.59 -23.83 -9.73
CA ASP A 385 31.22 -24.14 -11.03
C ASP A 385 31.09 -22.91 -11.95
N PRO A 386 32.16 -22.14 -12.19
CA PRO A 386 32.06 -20.88 -12.93
C PRO A 386 31.74 -21.10 -14.42
N VAL A 387 32.05 -22.28 -14.96
CA VAL A 387 31.83 -22.62 -16.37
C VAL A 387 30.36 -22.93 -16.63
N ARG A 388 29.64 -23.45 -15.63
CA ARG A 388 28.24 -23.83 -15.74
C ARG A 388 27.29 -22.89 -14.99
N THR A 389 27.78 -21.71 -14.64
CA THR A 389 27.01 -20.71 -13.90
C THR A 389 26.96 -19.42 -14.70
N PHE A 390 25.74 -18.91 -14.87
CA PHE A 390 25.46 -17.67 -15.58
C PHE A 390 24.32 -16.96 -14.87
N GLY A 391 24.22 -15.66 -15.08
CA GLY A 391 23.20 -14.86 -14.42
C GLY A 391 22.87 -13.57 -15.13
N GLU A 392 22.00 -12.85 -14.45
CA GLU A 392 21.61 -11.50 -14.77
C GLU A 392 21.72 -10.66 -13.49
N ALA A 393 22.10 -9.40 -13.62
CA ALA A 393 22.05 -8.44 -12.53
C ALA A 393 21.42 -7.15 -13.04
N GLU A 394 20.45 -6.66 -12.29
CA GLU A 394 19.75 -5.45 -12.63
C GLU A 394 20.21 -4.35 -11.69
N ARG A 395 20.52 -3.20 -12.29
CA ARG A 395 20.64 -1.94 -11.57
C ARG A 395 19.62 -0.99 -12.13
N SER A 396 18.76 -0.52 -11.25
CA SER A 396 17.64 0.29 -11.68
C SER A 396 17.48 1.53 -10.83
N THR A 397 17.17 2.63 -11.48
CA THR A 397 16.88 3.91 -10.85
C THR A 397 15.53 4.39 -11.37
N LEU A 398 14.60 4.69 -10.48
CA LEU A 398 13.32 5.27 -10.87
C LEU A 398 13.29 6.73 -10.44
N ARG A 399 13.19 7.61 -11.44
CA ARG A 399 13.10 9.06 -11.25
C ARG A 399 11.77 9.58 -11.77
N ASN A 400 10.97 10.20 -10.92
CA ASN A 400 9.67 10.72 -11.32
C ASN A 400 9.34 12.05 -10.61
N ILE A 401 8.29 12.76 -11.01
CA ILE A 401 7.84 13.97 -10.27
C ILE A 401 7.14 13.61 -8.96
N LYS A 402 6.51 12.44 -8.96
CA LYS A 402 5.76 11.88 -7.84
C LYS A 402 6.17 10.42 -7.64
N GLU A 403 6.06 9.95 -6.40
CA GLU A 403 6.07 8.52 -6.05
C GLU A 403 5.31 7.70 -7.12
N PRO A 404 5.97 6.71 -7.76
CA PRO A 404 5.36 5.94 -8.83
C PRO A 404 4.21 5.14 -8.27
N THR A 405 3.07 5.20 -8.94
CA THR A 405 1.97 4.30 -8.64
C THR A 405 1.96 3.26 -9.73
N LEU A 406 2.86 2.29 -9.67
CA LEU A 406 3.03 1.30 -10.72
C LEU A 406 2.69 -0.11 -10.21
N LEU A 407 1.86 -0.81 -10.96
CA LEU A 407 1.75 -2.25 -10.88
C LEU A 407 3.00 -2.74 -11.57
N TYR A 408 3.85 -3.42 -10.81
CA TYR A 408 5.12 -3.91 -11.29
C TYR A 408 5.07 -5.44 -11.34
N ASN A 409 5.14 -6.00 -12.54
CA ASN A 409 5.40 -7.42 -12.73
C ASN A 409 6.69 -7.57 -13.53
N TYR A 410 7.61 -8.33 -12.97
CA TYR A 410 8.93 -8.54 -13.54
C TYR A 410 9.26 -10.02 -13.53
N VAL A 411 9.76 -10.54 -14.64
CA VAL A 411 10.20 -11.93 -14.76
C VAL A 411 11.57 -11.96 -15.43
N CYS A 412 12.61 -12.35 -14.69
CA CYS A 412 13.96 -12.56 -15.20
C CYS A 412 14.27 -14.05 -15.28
N ALA A 413 14.21 -14.61 -16.50
CA ALA A 413 14.54 -16.00 -16.77
C ALA A 413 15.97 -16.13 -17.28
N VAL A 414 16.75 -17.05 -16.69
CA VAL A 414 18.17 -17.23 -17.00
C VAL A 414 18.42 -18.64 -17.53
N ASP A 415 19.07 -18.74 -18.69
CA ASP A 415 19.58 -19.99 -19.25
C ASP A 415 21.11 -20.01 -19.16
N ALA A 416 21.61 -20.82 -18.23
CA ALA A 416 23.03 -21.01 -18.01
C ALA A 416 23.74 -21.86 -19.07
N HIS A 417 23.01 -22.64 -19.88
CA HIS A 417 23.63 -23.41 -20.96
C HIS A 417 23.83 -22.56 -22.22
N GLY A 418 22.82 -21.77 -22.59
CA GLY A 418 22.89 -20.84 -23.73
C GLY A 418 23.57 -19.51 -23.41
N HIS A 419 23.88 -19.23 -22.14
CA HIS A 419 24.36 -17.92 -21.66
C HIS A 419 23.43 -16.80 -22.11
N THR A 420 22.13 -17.01 -21.89
CA THR A 420 21.09 -16.04 -22.25
C THR A 420 20.24 -15.68 -21.05
N ALA A 421 19.80 -14.44 -20.99
CA ALA A 421 18.83 -13.96 -20.02
C ALA A 421 17.68 -13.26 -20.75
N ARG A 422 16.46 -13.46 -20.25
CA ARG A 422 15.24 -12.87 -20.79
C ARG A 422 14.49 -12.21 -19.66
N VAL A 423 14.38 -10.89 -19.74
CA VAL A 423 13.70 -10.07 -18.75
C VAL A 423 12.40 -9.57 -19.36
N GLN A 424 11.27 -9.91 -18.77
CA GLN A 424 9.95 -9.38 -19.14
C GLN A 424 9.45 -8.46 -18.05
N ILE A 425 9.06 -7.25 -18.44
CA ILE A 425 8.59 -6.22 -17.52
C ILE A 425 7.22 -5.77 -18.01
N ASP A 426 6.23 -5.85 -17.12
CA ASP A 426 4.89 -5.32 -17.33
C ASP A 426 4.61 -4.30 -16.23
N THR A 427 4.71 -3.03 -16.61
CA THR A 427 4.36 -1.90 -15.75
C THR A 427 3.02 -1.32 -16.17
N ARG A 428 2.14 -1.07 -15.21
CA ARG A 428 0.86 -0.38 -15.44
C ARG A 428 0.60 0.64 -14.36
N THR A 429 -0.18 1.67 -14.65
CA THR A 429 -0.61 2.61 -13.60
C THR A 429 -1.47 1.90 -12.56
N LEU A 430 -1.16 2.09 -11.29
CA LEU A 430 -1.72 1.38 -10.14
C LEU A 430 -2.71 2.21 -9.32
N ARG A 431 -2.36 3.48 -9.06
CA ARG A 431 -3.11 4.41 -8.22
C ARG A 431 -3.08 5.78 -8.89
N ASP A 432 -4.23 6.34 -9.22
CA ASP A 432 -4.33 7.79 -9.44
C ASP A 432 -4.81 8.44 -8.13
N GLU A 433 -4.04 8.28 -7.05
CA GLU A 433 -4.33 8.92 -5.76
C GLU A 433 -3.97 10.42 -5.88
N ARG A 434 -4.96 11.23 -6.24
CA ARG A 434 -4.81 12.69 -6.42
C ARG A 434 -4.74 13.43 -5.09
N GLU A 435 -3.63 13.27 -4.38
CA GLU A 435 -3.38 13.90 -3.08
C GLU A 435 -2.92 15.37 -3.18
N HIS A 436 -2.28 15.77 -4.29
CA HIS A 436 -1.57 17.05 -4.40
C HIS A 436 -1.83 17.75 -5.73
N PHE A 437 -2.85 18.60 -5.80
CA PHE A 437 -3.30 19.29 -7.03
C PHE A 437 -2.18 19.90 -7.90
N GLY A 438 -1.16 20.50 -7.28
CA GLY A 438 -0.01 21.06 -8.00
C GLY A 438 0.88 20.00 -8.64
N LYS A 439 1.27 18.97 -7.85
CA LYS A 439 2.04 17.82 -8.35
C LYS A 439 1.24 17.02 -9.37
N ASP A 440 -0.05 16.77 -9.11
CA ASP A 440 -0.94 16.01 -9.99
C ASP A 440 -1.14 16.69 -11.35
N ARG A 441 -1.14 18.03 -11.41
CA ARG A 441 -1.16 18.76 -12.70
C ARG A 441 0.13 18.60 -13.47
N LEU A 442 1.27 18.72 -12.80
CA LEU A 442 2.59 18.55 -13.42
C LEU A 442 2.81 17.10 -13.87
N ASP A 443 2.36 16.15 -13.06
CA ASP A 443 2.37 14.72 -13.30
C ASP A 443 1.43 14.32 -14.46
N ALA A 444 0.24 14.94 -14.57
CA ALA A 444 -0.65 14.76 -15.73
C ALA A 444 -0.04 15.34 -17.01
N ILE A 445 0.64 16.50 -16.94
CA ILE A 445 1.38 17.07 -18.08
C ILE A 445 2.50 16.12 -18.50
N VAL A 446 3.30 15.58 -17.57
CA VAL A 446 4.36 14.62 -17.88
C VAL A 446 3.80 13.29 -18.37
N GLY A 447 2.67 12.81 -17.84
CA GLY A 447 1.96 11.63 -18.33
C GLY A 447 1.44 11.76 -19.77
N THR A 448 1.24 12.99 -20.29
CA THR A 448 0.95 13.19 -21.73
C THR A 448 2.18 13.02 -22.64
N VAL A 449 3.39 13.00 -22.06
CA VAL A 449 4.67 12.92 -22.76
C VAL A 449 5.38 11.58 -22.51
N VAL A 450 5.13 10.94 -21.36
CA VAL A 450 5.77 9.70 -20.87
C VAL A 450 4.68 8.64 -20.56
N SER A 451 4.69 7.51 -21.28
CA SER A 451 3.63 6.48 -21.23
C SER A 451 3.74 5.54 -20.02
N ARG A 452 3.05 5.75 -18.90
CA ARG A 452 3.17 4.88 -17.69
C ARG A 452 2.81 3.40 -17.87
N GLU A 453 2.20 3.04 -18.99
CA GLU A 453 2.03 1.66 -19.41
C GLU A 453 3.17 1.29 -20.35
N ALA A 454 4.00 0.34 -19.91
CA ALA A 454 4.99 -0.28 -20.77
C ALA A 454 5.11 -1.76 -20.43
N SER A 455 4.98 -2.56 -21.49
CA SER A 455 5.16 -4.01 -21.44
C SER A 455 6.21 -4.39 -22.48
N ALA A 456 7.38 -4.81 -22.05
CA ALA A 456 8.48 -5.16 -22.94
C ALA A 456 9.27 -6.37 -22.45
N GLU A 457 10.01 -6.94 -23.39
CA GLU A 457 11.02 -7.95 -23.15
C GLU A 457 12.38 -7.40 -23.54
N ILE A 458 13.38 -7.64 -22.69
CA ILE A 458 14.80 -7.47 -22.97
C ILE A 458 15.41 -8.87 -23.07
N LEU A 459 15.89 -9.22 -24.27
CA LEU A 459 16.65 -10.44 -24.50
C LEU A 459 18.14 -10.11 -24.52
N LEU A 460 18.89 -10.70 -23.61
CA LEU A 460 20.34 -10.62 -23.51
C LEU A 460 20.94 -11.92 -24.05
N SER A 461 21.56 -11.87 -25.22
CA SER A 461 22.14 -13.05 -25.87
C SER A 461 23.32 -12.67 -26.76
N GLY A 462 24.37 -13.51 -26.77
CA GLY A 462 25.53 -13.34 -27.66
C GLY A 462 26.29 -12.02 -27.46
N GLY A 463 26.17 -11.40 -26.28
CA GLY A 463 26.78 -10.10 -25.99
C GLY A 463 26.03 -8.89 -26.59
N THR A 464 24.83 -9.09 -27.12
CA THR A 464 23.92 -8.05 -27.64
C THR A 464 22.61 -8.05 -26.87
N GLU A 465 21.93 -6.90 -26.82
CA GLU A 465 20.56 -6.82 -26.31
C GLU A 465 19.55 -6.66 -27.45
N THR A 466 18.34 -7.16 -27.24
CA THR A 466 17.21 -6.93 -28.14
C THR A 466 15.98 -6.63 -27.31
N ILE A 467 15.38 -5.46 -27.55
CA ILE A 467 14.16 -5.02 -26.87
C ILE A 467 12.96 -5.25 -27.79
N ARG A 468 11.91 -5.91 -27.28
CA ARG A 468 10.66 -6.21 -27.99
C ARG A 468 9.45 -5.84 -27.14
N HIS A 469 8.34 -5.45 -27.77
CA HIS A 469 7.09 -5.25 -27.04
C HIS A 469 6.42 -6.60 -26.70
N LEU A 470 5.77 -6.70 -25.54
CA LEU A 470 5.00 -7.89 -25.17
C LEU A 470 3.63 -7.93 -25.88
N MET A 471 3.18 -9.14 -26.22
CA MET A 471 1.89 -9.38 -26.90
C MET A 471 0.70 -8.82 -26.10
N GLY A 472 -0.15 -8.02 -26.78
CA GLY A 472 -1.34 -7.38 -26.21
C GLY A 472 -1.25 -5.87 -25.94
N SER A 473 -0.12 -5.21 -26.25
CA SER A 473 0.14 -3.82 -25.85
C SER A 473 -0.10 -2.72 -26.93
N VAL A 474 0.03 -2.96 -28.24
CA VAL A 474 -0.11 -1.93 -29.33
C VAL A 474 -0.48 -2.57 -30.71
N PRO A 475 -1.09 -1.86 -31.71
CA PRO A 475 -1.58 -2.47 -32.96
C PRO A 475 -0.50 -2.97 -33.93
N THR A 476 -0.60 -4.26 -34.28
CA THR A 476 -0.35 -4.95 -35.57
C THR A 476 0.90 -4.67 -36.43
N SER A 477 1.89 -3.86 -36.06
CA SER A 477 3.09 -3.63 -36.92
C SER A 477 4.47 -3.73 -36.25
N SER A 478 4.58 -4.00 -34.95
CA SER A 478 5.87 -4.21 -34.26
C SER A 478 6.20 -5.69 -34.07
N VAL A 479 7.50 -6.02 -33.90
CA VAL A 479 7.95 -7.37 -33.53
C VAL A 479 7.53 -7.63 -32.08
N VAL A 480 6.63 -8.59 -31.89
CA VAL A 480 6.00 -8.89 -30.60
C VAL A 480 6.65 -10.12 -29.96
N ALA A 481 7.02 -10.02 -28.68
CA ALA A 481 7.46 -11.15 -27.87
C ALA A 481 6.26 -11.80 -27.13
N PRO A 482 6.13 -13.14 -27.14
CA PRO A 482 5.14 -13.83 -26.32
C PRO A 482 5.52 -13.75 -24.84
N ARG A 483 4.52 -13.63 -23.96
CA ARG A 483 4.73 -13.67 -22.50
C ARG A 483 5.16 -15.07 -22.07
N PHE A 484 5.94 -15.14 -20.99
CA PHE A 484 6.25 -16.42 -20.34
C PHE A 484 4.98 -17.17 -19.92
N VAL A 485 4.99 -18.48 -20.10
CA VAL A 485 3.94 -19.37 -19.55
C VAL A 485 4.47 -19.96 -18.25
N LYS A 486 3.85 -19.59 -17.12
CA LYS A 486 4.22 -20.10 -15.79
C LYS A 486 3.87 -21.59 -15.65
N LEU A 487 4.76 -22.37 -15.05
CA LEU A 487 4.59 -23.80 -14.83
C LEU A 487 4.38 -24.11 -13.34
N GLY A 488 3.20 -24.63 -13.00
CA GLY A 488 2.90 -25.07 -11.64
C GLY A 488 2.96 -23.95 -10.60
N PRO A 489 2.98 -24.31 -9.29
CA PRO A 489 3.22 -23.34 -8.22
C PRO A 489 4.70 -22.90 -8.19
N PRO A 490 5.02 -21.78 -7.50
CA PRO A 490 6.40 -21.37 -7.28
C PRO A 490 7.25 -22.47 -6.62
N LEU A 491 8.54 -22.52 -6.97
CA LEU A 491 9.53 -23.35 -6.28
C LEU A 491 9.86 -22.77 -4.89
N LEU A 492 9.85 -21.45 -4.77
CA LEU A 492 10.00 -20.70 -3.53
C LEU A 492 9.28 -19.36 -3.68
N GLU A 493 8.51 -18.95 -2.68
CA GLU A 493 7.84 -17.66 -2.58
C GLU A 493 8.17 -17.02 -1.23
N VAL A 494 8.64 -15.78 -1.26
CA VAL A 494 8.84 -14.94 -0.08
C VAL A 494 7.93 -13.73 -0.21
N SER A 495 7.01 -13.58 0.75
CA SER A 495 6.09 -12.45 0.81
C SER A 495 6.63 -11.35 1.74
N ASN A 496 6.91 -10.18 1.17
CA ASN A 496 7.21 -8.95 1.91
C ASN A 496 5.88 -8.30 2.32
N ASP A 497 5.38 -8.70 3.49
CA ASP A 497 4.05 -8.34 4.01
C ASP A 497 4.07 -7.15 5.00
N HIS A 498 5.24 -6.53 5.22
CA HIS A 498 5.39 -5.31 6.00
C HIS A 498 4.91 -4.06 5.24
N PHE A 499 4.92 -4.10 3.90
CA PHE A 499 4.38 -3.03 3.07
C PHE A 499 2.91 -2.76 3.45
N PRO A 500 2.53 -1.50 3.72
CA PRO A 500 1.19 -1.19 4.21
C PRO A 500 0.11 -1.40 3.15
N THR A 501 0.41 -1.13 1.87
CA THR A 501 -0.60 -1.00 0.82
C THR A 501 -0.84 -2.26 -0.02
N ALA A 502 0.16 -3.14 -0.14
CA ALA A 502 0.10 -4.40 -0.88
C ALA A 502 1.17 -5.35 -0.36
N ILE A 503 1.16 -6.60 -0.80
CA ILE A 503 2.21 -7.58 -0.51
C ILE A 503 3.11 -7.68 -1.75
N PHE A 504 4.40 -7.38 -1.59
CA PHE A 504 5.40 -7.63 -2.63
C PHE A 504 5.88 -9.07 -2.56
N GLN A 505 5.82 -9.81 -3.66
CA GLN A 505 6.15 -11.22 -3.70
C GLN A 505 7.40 -11.44 -4.55
N ARG A 506 8.41 -12.06 -3.93
CA ARG A 506 9.65 -12.51 -4.57
C ARG A 506 9.57 -14.01 -4.75
N ARG A 507 9.61 -14.49 -5.99
CA ARG A 507 9.38 -15.91 -6.33
C ARG A 507 10.48 -16.47 -7.21
N ILE A 508 10.86 -17.71 -6.94
CA ILE A 508 11.55 -18.55 -7.90
C ILE A 508 10.50 -19.43 -8.58
N ILE A 509 10.33 -19.26 -9.89
CA ILE A 509 9.33 -19.97 -10.69
C ILE A 509 9.99 -20.70 -11.85
N ASP A 510 9.29 -21.71 -12.38
CA ASP A 510 9.60 -22.30 -13.67
C ASP A 510 8.68 -21.69 -14.75
N VAL A 511 9.25 -21.35 -15.90
CA VAL A 511 8.54 -20.77 -17.05
C VAL A 511 8.88 -21.53 -18.33
N LEU A 512 7.96 -21.53 -19.30
CA LEU A 512 8.26 -21.93 -20.66
C LEU A 512 8.59 -20.70 -21.50
N ASP A 513 9.69 -20.80 -22.24
CA ASP A 513 10.06 -19.82 -23.23
C ASP A 513 9.22 -19.99 -24.53
N SER A 514 9.47 -19.12 -25.52
CA SER A 514 8.79 -19.14 -26.82
C SER A 514 9.07 -20.39 -27.67
N LEU A 515 10.14 -21.12 -27.38
CA LEU A 515 10.52 -22.37 -28.04
C LEU A 515 9.99 -23.61 -27.30
N GLY A 516 9.39 -23.42 -26.12
CA GLY A 516 8.87 -24.48 -25.27
C GLY A 516 9.92 -25.06 -24.31
N ASP A 517 11.08 -24.42 -24.17
CA ASP A 517 12.12 -24.82 -23.24
C ASP A 517 11.79 -24.33 -21.83
N LYS A 518 12.00 -25.21 -20.85
CA LYS A 518 11.81 -24.90 -19.43
C LYS A 518 12.98 -24.05 -18.94
N MET A 519 12.69 -22.83 -18.51
CA MET A 519 13.65 -21.92 -17.87
C MET A 519 13.24 -21.66 -16.42
N ARG A 520 14.22 -21.30 -15.60
CA ARG A 520 13.97 -20.84 -14.23
C ARG A 520 14.09 -19.33 -14.16
N ALA A 521 13.19 -18.72 -13.41
CA ALA A 521 13.10 -17.27 -13.34
C ALA A 521 12.90 -16.76 -11.92
N LEU A 522 13.42 -15.56 -11.68
CA LEU A 522 12.89 -14.67 -10.65
C LEU A 522 11.58 -14.09 -11.18
N GLU A 523 10.52 -14.17 -10.38
CA GLU A 523 9.34 -13.33 -10.52
C GLU A 523 9.24 -12.35 -9.36
N GLU A 524 9.04 -11.08 -9.69
CA GLU A 524 8.57 -10.06 -8.77
C GLU A 524 7.13 -9.71 -9.12
N ASP A 525 6.23 -9.87 -8.15
CA ASP A 525 4.79 -9.72 -8.35
C ASP A 525 4.15 -9.03 -7.15
N MET A 526 2.91 -8.60 -7.35
CA MET A 526 2.17 -7.76 -6.43
C MET A 526 0.81 -8.34 -6.09
N ARG A 527 0.56 -8.57 -4.80
CA ARG A 527 -0.76 -8.96 -4.31
C ARG A 527 -1.44 -7.80 -3.57
N TRP A 528 -2.47 -7.24 -4.20
CA TRP A 528 -3.28 -6.13 -3.69
C TRP A 528 -4.18 -6.51 -2.51
N LEU A 529 -4.80 -7.68 -2.62
CA LEU A 529 -5.71 -8.14 -1.58
C LEU A 529 -4.91 -8.72 -0.42
N ARG A 530 -4.77 -7.90 0.63
CA ARG A 530 -4.23 -8.30 1.93
C ARG A 530 -5.25 -9.15 2.70
N CYS A 531 -4.98 -10.45 2.79
CA CYS A 531 -5.88 -11.44 3.40
C CYS A 531 -5.58 -11.67 4.89
N GLU A 532 -4.38 -11.43 5.37
CA GLU A 532 -3.93 -11.62 6.74
C GLU A 532 -4.73 -10.80 7.76
N PRO A 533 -4.93 -11.28 9.01
CA PRO A 533 -5.73 -10.56 10.01
C PRO A 533 -5.02 -9.33 10.57
N VAL A 534 -5.78 -8.35 11.08
CA VAL A 534 -5.25 -7.19 11.81
C VAL A 534 -6.07 -6.95 13.06
N GLY A 535 -5.44 -7.05 14.24
CA GLY A 535 -6.13 -6.91 15.52
C GLY A 535 -7.24 -7.96 15.74
N SER A 536 -7.14 -9.13 15.10
CA SER A 536 -8.13 -10.20 15.15
C SER A 536 -7.47 -11.57 15.03
N THR A 537 -8.12 -12.60 15.59
CA THR A 537 -7.79 -14.01 15.38
C THR A 537 -8.85 -14.75 14.57
N ARG A 538 -9.91 -14.04 14.16
CA ARG A 538 -11.04 -14.59 13.41
C ARG A 538 -10.66 -14.80 11.94
N THR A 539 -11.35 -15.72 11.28
CA THR A 539 -11.33 -15.90 9.82
C THR A 539 -12.73 -15.67 9.27
N ALA A 540 -12.82 -14.98 8.13
CA ALA A 540 -14.05 -14.69 7.42
C ALA A 540 -13.95 -15.20 5.98
N LYS A 541 -15.06 -15.69 5.43
CA LYS A 541 -15.16 -16.13 4.04
C LYS A 541 -15.68 -15.00 3.19
N VAL A 542 -14.95 -14.69 2.11
CA VAL A 542 -15.37 -13.68 1.14
C VAL A 542 -15.22 -14.22 -0.26
N ALA A 543 -16.26 -14.06 -1.08
CA ALA A 543 -16.21 -14.40 -2.51
C ALA A 543 -16.45 -13.16 -3.37
N ALA A 544 -15.69 -13.04 -4.46
CA ALA A 544 -15.89 -12.02 -5.49
C ALA A 544 -15.87 -12.67 -6.87
N PHE A 545 -17.01 -12.70 -7.55
CA PHE A 545 -17.11 -13.31 -8.88
C PHE A 545 -17.60 -12.31 -9.91
N GLN A 546 -17.04 -12.41 -11.12
CA GLN A 546 -17.53 -11.75 -12.32
C GLN A 546 -18.38 -12.73 -13.15
N GLY A 547 -19.43 -12.23 -13.79
CA GLY A 547 -20.24 -13.02 -14.73
C GLY A 547 -21.27 -12.21 -15.49
N ASP A 548 -21.68 -12.73 -16.66
CA ASP A 548 -22.62 -12.04 -17.57
C ASP A 548 -24.09 -12.13 -17.12
N ASP A 549 -24.41 -13.02 -16.19
CA ASP A 549 -25.72 -13.11 -15.55
C ASP A 549 -25.60 -12.79 -14.05
N LYS A 550 -26.25 -11.72 -13.63
CA LYS A 550 -26.16 -11.22 -12.25
C LYS A 550 -26.78 -12.15 -11.21
N HIS A 551 -27.84 -12.91 -11.55
CA HIS A 551 -28.49 -13.83 -10.61
C HIS A 551 -27.63 -15.07 -10.37
N ALA A 552 -27.11 -15.68 -11.44
CA ALA A 552 -26.18 -16.79 -11.36
C ALA A 552 -24.87 -16.38 -10.66
N THR A 553 -24.40 -15.15 -10.90
CA THR A 553 -23.21 -14.62 -10.21
C THR A 553 -23.47 -14.46 -8.71
N LEU A 554 -24.65 -13.94 -8.32
CA LEU A 554 -25.05 -13.86 -6.92
C LEU A 554 -25.12 -15.25 -6.29
N ASP A 555 -25.73 -16.21 -6.97
CA ASP A 555 -25.87 -17.59 -6.47
C ASP A 555 -24.51 -18.25 -6.22
N ARG A 556 -23.53 -18.04 -7.12
CA ARG A 556 -22.15 -18.49 -6.93
C ARG A 556 -21.49 -17.86 -5.70
N VAL A 557 -21.71 -16.57 -5.46
CA VAL A 557 -21.20 -15.88 -4.25
C VAL A 557 -21.85 -16.47 -3.00
N LEU A 558 -23.17 -16.68 -2.98
CA LEU A 558 -23.88 -17.27 -1.84
C LEU A 558 -23.41 -18.70 -1.54
N GLU A 559 -23.11 -19.49 -2.58
CA GLU A 559 -22.58 -20.85 -2.42
C GLU A 559 -21.15 -20.85 -1.89
N ALA A 560 -20.23 -20.11 -2.51
CA ALA A 560 -18.81 -20.07 -2.13
C ALA A 560 -18.57 -19.55 -0.71
N THR A 561 -19.41 -18.62 -0.25
CA THR A 561 -19.36 -18.06 1.11
C THR A 561 -20.04 -18.95 2.15
N GLY A 562 -20.78 -19.98 1.72
CA GLY A 562 -21.59 -20.81 2.63
C GLY A 562 -22.77 -20.06 3.26
N PHE A 563 -23.33 -19.06 2.56
CA PHE A 563 -24.38 -18.17 3.07
C PHE A 563 -25.55 -18.93 3.73
N PHE A 564 -26.07 -19.99 3.11
CA PHE A 564 -27.19 -20.72 3.69
C PHE A 564 -26.82 -21.51 4.95
N ALA A 565 -25.57 -21.97 5.08
CA ALA A 565 -25.11 -22.57 6.33
C ALA A 565 -25.08 -21.53 7.45
N LEU A 566 -24.67 -20.29 7.15
CA LEU A 566 -24.74 -19.17 8.08
C LEU A 566 -26.18 -18.81 8.47
N VAL A 567 -27.12 -18.80 7.52
CA VAL A 567 -28.56 -18.56 7.81
C VAL A 567 -29.08 -19.61 8.79
N GLU A 568 -28.80 -20.89 8.56
CA GLU A 568 -29.19 -21.99 9.45
C GLU A 568 -28.53 -21.87 10.83
N GLN A 569 -27.26 -21.46 10.88
CA GLN A 569 -26.56 -21.19 12.14
C GLN A 569 -27.24 -20.06 12.93
N ARG A 570 -27.57 -18.93 12.29
CA ARG A 570 -28.26 -17.82 12.96
C ARG A 570 -29.66 -18.19 13.42
N TYR A 571 -30.38 -18.99 12.64
CA TYR A 571 -31.66 -19.55 13.05
C TYR A 571 -31.51 -20.45 14.29
N ALA A 572 -30.51 -21.32 14.33
CA ALA A 572 -30.25 -22.17 15.50
C ALA A 572 -29.87 -21.36 16.75
N GLU A 573 -29.08 -20.29 16.60
CA GLU A 573 -28.61 -19.45 17.70
C GLU A 573 -29.67 -18.50 18.25
N ARG A 574 -30.49 -17.89 17.36
CA ARG A 574 -31.37 -16.75 17.68
C ARG A 574 -32.86 -17.04 17.45
N GLY A 575 -33.19 -18.16 16.81
CA GLY A 575 -34.57 -18.55 16.46
C GLY A 575 -35.26 -19.45 17.50
N ALA A 576 -34.73 -19.53 18.73
CA ALA A 576 -35.32 -20.35 19.78
C ALA A 576 -36.79 -19.95 20.03
N GLY A 577 -37.72 -20.89 19.82
CA GLY A 577 -39.14 -20.67 20.03
C GLY A 577 -39.92 -20.09 18.83
N CYS A 578 -39.29 -19.92 17.66
CA CYS A 578 -40.00 -19.56 16.43
C CYS A 578 -39.75 -20.58 15.31
N THR A 579 -40.71 -20.74 14.40
CA THR A 579 -40.55 -21.54 13.18
C THR A 579 -39.73 -20.77 12.13
N ARG A 580 -39.26 -21.43 11.06
CA ARG A 580 -38.48 -20.78 9.98
C ARG A 580 -39.23 -19.62 9.32
N ASP A 581 -40.53 -19.78 9.11
CA ASP A 581 -41.41 -18.75 8.54
C ASP A 581 -41.65 -17.56 9.49
N GLN A 582 -41.33 -17.71 10.78
CA GLN A 582 -41.44 -16.65 11.79
C GLN A 582 -40.10 -15.95 12.06
N PHE A 583 -38.98 -16.57 11.69
CA PHE A 583 -37.63 -16.02 11.88
C PHE A 583 -37.42 -14.81 10.97
N SER A 584 -37.15 -13.64 11.57
CA SER A 584 -37.04 -12.37 10.87
C SER A 584 -35.66 -12.21 10.21
N ILE A 585 -35.65 -11.98 8.90
CA ILE A 585 -34.44 -11.64 8.14
C ILE A 585 -34.61 -10.25 7.53
N VAL A 586 -33.65 -9.37 7.81
CA VAL A 586 -33.64 -8.00 7.32
C VAL A 586 -32.56 -7.81 6.27
N ILE A 587 -32.94 -7.23 5.13
CA ILE A 587 -32.04 -6.87 4.02
C ILE A 587 -32.02 -5.35 3.90
N LYS A 588 -30.84 -4.74 4.06
CA LYS A 588 -30.61 -3.30 3.90
C LYS A 588 -29.95 -3.02 2.55
N PRO A 589 -30.71 -2.70 1.49
CA PRO A 589 -30.14 -2.18 0.25
C PRO A 589 -29.73 -0.71 0.38
N ASN A 590 -29.16 -0.12 -0.67
CA ASN A 590 -28.99 1.32 -0.79
C ASN A 590 -29.92 1.87 -1.88
N PHE A 591 -30.88 2.75 -1.55
CA PHE A 591 -31.70 3.39 -2.60
C PHE A 591 -32.20 4.81 -2.29
N MET A 592 -32.05 5.30 -1.06
CA MET A 592 -32.66 6.57 -0.65
C MET A 592 -31.97 7.84 -1.17
N PHE A 593 -30.83 7.70 -1.85
CA PHE A 593 -30.14 8.77 -2.56
C PHE A 593 -30.34 8.75 -4.09
N ALA A 594 -31.13 7.79 -4.61
CA ALA A 594 -31.48 7.77 -6.03
C ALA A 594 -32.24 9.05 -6.40
N TYR A 595 -31.86 9.64 -7.53
CA TYR A 595 -32.48 10.85 -8.06
C TYR A 595 -33.36 10.59 -9.29
N ASP A 596 -33.04 9.54 -10.06
CA ASP A 596 -33.76 9.14 -11.26
C ASP A 596 -33.61 7.63 -11.46
N ARG A 597 -34.70 6.92 -11.74
CA ARG A 597 -34.68 5.45 -11.92
C ARG A 597 -33.86 5.01 -13.14
N ARG A 598 -33.66 5.90 -14.11
CA ARG A 598 -32.91 5.63 -15.35
C ARG A 598 -31.40 5.65 -15.13
N ASP A 599 -30.95 6.13 -13.97
CA ASP A 599 -29.57 6.02 -13.51
C ASP A 599 -29.47 4.95 -12.40
N PRO A 600 -29.28 3.67 -12.75
CA PRO A 600 -29.20 2.56 -11.81
C PRO A 600 -27.86 2.49 -11.04
N SER A 601 -26.95 3.44 -11.27
CA SER A 601 -25.61 3.44 -10.67
C SER A 601 -25.63 3.77 -9.17
N THR A 602 -26.67 4.48 -8.73
CA THR A 602 -26.74 5.08 -7.39
C THR A 602 -27.43 4.21 -6.34
N TYR A 603 -28.09 3.11 -6.75
CA TYR A 603 -28.86 2.23 -5.88
C TYR A 603 -28.63 0.74 -6.18
N THR A 604 -28.83 -0.11 -5.17
CA THR A 604 -28.73 -1.57 -5.29
C THR A 604 -29.80 -2.10 -6.23
N ASP A 605 -29.45 -2.99 -7.16
CA ASP A 605 -30.43 -3.52 -8.12
C ASP A 605 -31.61 -4.24 -7.42
N PRO A 606 -32.87 -3.78 -7.61
CA PRO A 606 -34.03 -4.39 -6.96
C PRO A 606 -34.25 -5.85 -7.38
N LYS A 607 -33.80 -6.25 -8.57
CA LYS A 607 -33.89 -7.65 -9.04
C LYS A 607 -32.94 -8.56 -8.26
N LEU A 608 -31.75 -8.09 -7.92
CA LEU A 608 -30.82 -8.85 -7.06
C LEU A 608 -31.37 -9.02 -5.64
N VAL A 609 -32.01 -7.98 -5.10
CA VAL A 609 -32.65 -8.05 -3.77
C VAL A 609 -33.82 -9.01 -3.77
N ALA A 610 -34.69 -8.96 -4.80
CA ALA A 610 -35.80 -9.89 -4.95
C ALA A 610 -35.32 -11.34 -5.12
N HIS A 611 -34.26 -11.54 -5.93
CA HIS A 611 -33.65 -12.86 -6.11
C HIS A 611 -33.12 -13.43 -4.79
N LEU A 612 -32.36 -12.63 -4.01
CA LEU A 612 -31.89 -13.05 -2.69
C LEU A 612 -33.04 -13.42 -1.75
N ALA A 613 -34.10 -12.60 -1.71
CA ALA A 613 -35.27 -12.87 -0.89
C ALA A 613 -35.98 -14.17 -1.32
N ARG A 614 -36.13 -14.41 -2.64
CA ARG A 614 -36.67 -15.66 -3.16
C ARG A 614 -35.84 -16.87 -2.72
N ARG A 615 -34.52 -16.81 -2.85
CA ARG A 615 -33.66 -17.92 -2.42
C ARG A 615 -33.79 -18.25 -0.92
N LEU A 616 -34.08 -17.25 -0.08
CA LEU A 616 -34.39 -17.44 1.34
C LEU A 616 -35.78 -18.06 1.57
N VAL A 617 -36.79 -17.61 0.82
CA VAL A 617 -38.15 -18.19 0.83
C VAL A 617 -38.12 -19.66 0.43
N ASP A 618 -37.35 -20.03 -0.58
CA ASP A 618 -37.17 -21.42 -1.04
C ASP A 618 -36.55 -22.33 0.05
N LYS A 619 -35.88 -21.75 1.04
CA LYS A 619 -35.33 -22.43 2.23
C LYS A 619 -36.28 -22.43 3.45
N GLY A 620 -37.47 -21.86 3.29
CA GLY A 620 -38.52 -21.80 4.30
C GLY A 620 -38.52 -20.53 5.17
N PHE A 621 -37.69 -19.54 4.87
CA PHE A 621 -37.67 -18.25 5.59
C PHE A 621 -38.51 -17.22 4.84
N SER A 622 -39.74 -16.96 5.30
CA SER A 622 -40.69 -16.08 4.61
C SER A 622 -40.89 -14.72 5.27
N ARG A 623 -40.46 -14.52 6.53
CA ARG A 623 -40.51 -13.22 7.21
C ARG A 623 -39.29 -12.36 6.85
N ILE A 624 -39.29 -11.87 5.62
CA ILE A 624 -38.21 -11.05 5.05
C ILE A 624 -38.65 -9.59 4.97
N SER A 625 -37.80 -8.67 5.46
CA SER A 625 -38.02 -7.23 5.36
C SER A 625 -36.87 -6.55 4.62
N VAL A 626 -37.19 -5.82 3.56
CA VAL A 626 -36.29 -4.88 2.90
C VAL A 626 -36.46 -3.52 3.54
N VAL A 627 -35.38 -2.99 4.10
CA VAL A 627 -35.45 -1.82 4.99
C VAL A 627 -34.57 -0.68 4.48
N GLU A 628 -35.02 0.56 4.67
CA GLU A 628 -34.25 1.79 4.47
C GLU A 628 -34.74 2.84 5.48
N ALA A 629 -33.95 3.90 5.70
CA ALA A 629 -34.42 5.06 6.46
C ALA A 629 -34.48 6.30 5.57
N GLN A 630 -35.32 7.26 5.91
CA GLN A 630 -35.45 8.50 5.15
C GLN A 630 -34.12 9.27 5.07
N SER A 631 -33.95 10.02 3.98
CA SER A 631 -32.73 10.79 3.69
C SER A 631 -32.99 12.30 3.69
N ALA A 632 -31.90 13.08 3.71
CA ALA A 632 -31.95 14.53 3.66
C ALA A 632 -32.69 15.07 2.42
N TYR A 633 -32.81 14.31 1.33
CA TYR A 633 -33.60 14.71 0.17
C TYR A 633 -35.09 14.90 0.49
N GLY A 634 -35.61 14.23 1.51
CA GLY A 634 -36.96 14.46 2.01
C GLY A 634 -37.19 15.86 2.55
N GLN A 635 -36.15 16.63 2.89
CA GLN A 635 -36.29 18.03 3.29
C GLN A 635 -36.64 18.94 2.10
N TYR A 636 -36.17 18.59 0.89
CA TYR A 636 -36.29 19.45 -0.30
C TYR A 636 -37.31 18.97 -1.32
N PHE A 637 -37.62 17.67 -1.36
CA PHE A 637 -38.50 17.09 -2.38
C PHE A 637 -39.65 16.31 -1.75
N ASP A 638 -40.82 16.35 -2.39
CA ASP A 638 -41.95 15.48 -2.05
C ASP A 638 -41.68 14.02 -2.47
N LYS A 639 -42.54 13.12 -2.01
CA LYS A 639 -42.51 11.69 -2.34
C LYS A 639 -41.19 10.96 -2.05
N ARG A 640 -40.54 11.34 -0.94
CA ARG A 640 -39.25 10.78 -0.51
C ARG A 640 -39.37 9.87 0.71
N SER A 641 -40.58 9.41 1.07
CA SER A 641 -40.70 8.32 2.05
C SER A 641 -40.06 7.05 1.48
N VAL A 642 -39.67 6.11 2.35
CA VAL A 642 -39.01 4.87 1.91
C VAL A 642 -39.93 4.06 0.99
N ARG A 643 -41.24 4.02 1.29
CA ARG A 643 -42.24 3.29 0.49
C ARG A 643 -42.41 3.87 -0.91
N GLU A 644 -42.54 5.19 -1.01
CA GLU A 644 -42.68 5.85 -2.32
C GLU A 644 -41.42 5.67 -3.19
N MET A 645 -40.23 5.74 -2.58
CA MET A 645 -38.98 5.47 -3.28
C MET A 645 -38.84 4.01 -3.70
N ALA A 646 -39.24 3.07 -2.85
CA ALA A 646 -39.26 1.66 -3.18
C ALA A 646 -40.17 1.39 -4.39
N ASP A 647 -41.38 1.93 -4.40
CA ASP A 647 -42.32 1.81 -5.53
C ASP A 647 -41.75 2.43 -6.82
N TYR A 648 -41.15 3.62 -6.73
CA TYR A 648 -40.57 4.32 -7.88
C TYR A 648 -39.42 3.53 -8.54
N LEU A 649 -38.58 2.88 -7.73
CA LEU A 649 -37.39 2.15 -8.18
C LEU A 649 -37.65 0.67 -8.46
N GLY A 650 -38.83 0.14 -8.12
CA GLY A 650 -39.19 -1.25 -8.38
C GLY A 650 -38.84 -2.24 -7.27
N PHE A 651 -38.68 -1.79 -6.03
CA PHE A 651 -38.66 -2.63 -4.83
C PHE A 651 -40.08 -3.03 -4.44
N CYS A 652 -40.78 -3.71 -5.34
CA CYS A 652 -42.21 -3.96 -5.22
C CYS A 652 -42.58 -5.05 -4.18
N GLY A 653 -41.61 -5.71 -3.54
CA GLY A 653 -41.89 -6.83 -2.62
C GLY A 653 -42.35 -8.11 -3.32
N HIS A 654 -42.39 -8.12 -4.65
CA HIS A 654 -42.84 -9.22 -5.48
C HIS A 654 -41.80 -9.57 -6.55
N ASP A 655 -41.80 -10.81 -7.01
CA ASP A 655 -41.19 -11.19 -8.29
C ASP A 655 -42.20 -11.95 -9.17
N GLU A 656 -41.72 -12.61 -10.23
CA GLU A 656 -42.54 -13.38 -11.18
C GLU A 656 -43.43 -14.47 -10.55
N LEU A 657 -43.10 -14.98 -9.36
CA LEU A 657 -43.87 -16.03 -8.67
C LEU A 657 -44.67 -15.54 -7.44
N GLY A 658 -44.59 -14.25 -7.10
CA GLY A 658 -45.39 -13.65 -6.03
C GLY A 658 -44.59 -12.86 -4.99
N LYS A 659 -45.23 -12.57 -3.85
CA LYS A 659 -44.64 -11.74 -2.77
C LYS A 659 -43.49 -12.47 -2.07
N VAL A 660 -42.36 -11.79 -1.88
CA VAL A 660 -41.14 -12.34 -1.28
C VAL A 660 -40.61 -11.56 -0.08
N TYR A 661 -40.99 -10.27 0.07
CA TYR A 661 -40.60 -9.46 1.23
C TYR A 661 -41.56 -8.29 1.45
N ASP A 662 -41.46 -7.67 2.63
CA ASP A 662 -42.08 -6.39 2.96
C ASP A 662 -41.08 -5.24 2.89
N VAL A 663 -41.51 -4.05 2.46
CA VAL A 663 -40.70 -2.82 2.57
C VAL A 663 -41.04 -2.10 3.87
N VAL A 664 -40.02 -1.77 4.66
CA VAL A 664 -40.16 -1.07 5.95
C VAL A 664 -39.36 0.22 5.96
N ASP A 665 -40.02 1.31 6.35
CA ASP A 665 -39.39 2.61 6.61
C ASP A 665 -38.88 2.64 8.06
N LEU A 666 -37.57 2.55 8.24
CA LEU A 666 -36.93 2.56 9.55
C LEU A 666 -37.09 3.90 10.29
N THR A 667 -37.31 5.00 9.57
CA THR A 667 -37.62 6.28 10.22
C THR A 667 -38.97 6.22 10.93
N GLU A 668 -39.96 5.58 10.29
CA GLU A 668 -41.33 5.45 10.82
C GLU A 668 -41.48 4.26 11.79
N ASP A 669 -40.61 3.25 11.71
CA ASP A 669 -40.59 2.04 12.55
C ASP A 669 -39.90 2.22 13.92
N SER A 670 -39.64 3.47 14.33
CA SER A 670 -38.82 3.78 15.51
C SER A 670 -39.60 4.46 16.64
N HIS A 671 -39.74 3.78 17.77
CA HIS A 671 -40.48 4.32 18.94
C HIS A 671 -39.76 4.17 20.29
N ASP A 672 -38.61 3.47 20.36
CA ASP A 672 -37.77 3.40 21.57
C ASP A 672 -36.47 4.20 21.39
N MET A 673 -36.16 5.09 22.35
CA MET A 673 -34.88 5.78 22.41
C MET A 673 -33.89 4.93 23.20
N VAL A 674 -32.72 4.67 22.62
CA VAL A 674 -31.61 3.97 23.28
C VAL A 674 -30.51 4.98 23.56
N ASP A 675 -29.92 4.90 24.75
CA ASP A 675 -28.77 5.73 25.13
C ASP A 675 -27.48 4.98 24.78
N PHE A 676 -26.80 5.47 23.75
CA PHE A 676 -25.49 4.98 23.33
C PHE A 676 -24.38 5.76 24.04
N ALA A 677 -23.26 5.10 24.36
CA ALA A 677 -22.20 5.67 25.19
C ALA A 677 -21.26 6.60 24.42
N GLY A 678 -21.16 6.42 23.11
CA GLY A 678 -20.31 7.14 22.19
C GLY A 678 -21.06 8.25 21.44
N PRO A 679 -20.57 8.64 20.25
CA PRO A 679 -21.05 9.83 19.55
C PRO A 679 -22.50 9.73 19.07
N LEU A 680 -23.10 8.53 19.00
CA LEU A 680 -24.50 8.38 18.61
C LEU A 680 -25.45 8.97 19.67
N GLY A 681 -25.06 8.89 20.95
CA GLY A 681 -25.82 9.42 22.07
C GLY A 681 -27.24 8.85 22.13
N ARG A 682 -28.20 9.63 22.62
CA ARG A 682 -29.61 9.21 22.68
C ARG A 682 -30.23 9.15 21.28
N HIS A 683 -30.60 7.97 20.81
CA HIS A 683 -30.99 7.73 19.41
C HIS A 683 -32.14 6.70 19.27
N PRO A 684 -33.10 6.92 18.35
CA PRO A 684 -34.20 5.98 18.14
C PRO A 684 -33.77 4.74 17.34
N VAL A 685 -34.11 3.56 17.85
CA VAL A 685 -33.79 2.29 17.19
C VAL A 685 -35.08 1.65 16.65
N PRO A 686 -35.17 1.36 15.33
CA PRO A 686 -36.33 0.70 14.75
C PRO A 686 -36.50 -0.74 15.25
N TRP A 687 -37.73 -1.18 15.53
CA TRP A 687 -37.98 -2.54 16.03
C TRP A 687 -37.61 -3.61 15.01
N THR A 688 -37.94 -3.40 13.74
CA THR A 688 -37.59 -4.33 12.67
C THR A 688 -36.08 -4.53 12.59
N TRP A 689 -35.29 -3.48 12.82
CA TRP A 689 -33.83 -3.59 12.86
C TRP A 689 -33.34 -4.24 14.16
N ARG A 690 -33.84 -3.80 15.32
CA ARG A 690 -33.44 -4.27 16.65
C ARG A 690 -33.70 -5.76 16.85
N ASP A 691 -34.88 -6.22 16.44
CA ASP A 691 -35.41 -7.55 16.75
C ASP A 691 -35.19 -8.55 15.60
N ALA A 692 -34.45 -8.16 14.55
CA ALA A 692 -34.08 -9.04 13.45
C ALA A 692 -33.25 -10.23 13.96
N GLY A 693 -33.66 -11.45 13.60
CA GLY A 693 -32.87 -12.65 13.84
C GLY A 693 -31.59 -12.68 13.00
N MET A 694 -31.66 -12.16 11.77
CA MET A 694 -30.50 -11.99 10.89
C MET A 694 -30.55 -10.66 10.14
N ARG A 695 -29.38 -10.00 9.99
CA ARG A 695 -29.23 -8.74 9.26
C ARG A 695 -28.25 -8.88 8.10
N ILE A 696 -28.62 -8.37 6.94
CA ILE A 696 -27.83 -8.40 5.71
C ILE A 696 -27.67 -6.97 5.17
N SER A 697 -26.43 -6.54 4.91
CA SER A 697 -26.14 -5.30 4.19
C SER A 697 -25.92 -5.59 2.71
N PHE A 698 -26.74 -5.05 1.82
CA PHE A 698 -26.62 -5.23 0.37
C PHE A 698 -26.31 -3.89 -0.31
N ALA A 699 -25.06 -3.49 -0.28
CA ALA A 699 -24.59 -2.19 -0.76
C ALA A 699 -24.45 -2.13 -2.29
N LYS A 700 -24.43 -0.91 -2.82
CA LYS A 700 -24.06 -0.60 -4.21
C LYS A 700 -22.56 -0.27 -4.27
N ASN A 701 -21.86 -0.79 -5.28
CA ASN A 701 -20.45 -0.51 -5.52
C ASN A 701 -20.26 0.90 -6.10
N LYS A 702 -19.87 1.86 -5.26
CA LYS A 702 -19.68 3.24 -5.71
C LYS A 702 -18.66 4.05 -4.91
N THR A 703 -18.08 5.06 -5.54
CA THR A 703 -17.21 6.05 -4.89
C THR A 703 -17.99 7.01 -3.98
N HIS A 704 -17.27 7.70 -3.09
CA HIS A 704 -17.86 8.69 -2.18
C HIS A 704 -16.98 9.92 -2.00
N ALA A 705 -17.56 11.11 -2.17
CA ALA A 705 -16.82 12.38 -2.25
C ALA A 705 -15.88 12.66 -1.06
N TYR A 706 -16.20 12.23 0.16
CA TYR A 706 -15.34 12.40 1.34
C TYR A 706 -14.96 11.11 2.07
N ALA A 707 -15.62 9.98 1.76
CA ALA A 707 -15.36 8.69 2.40
C ALA A 707 -14.60 7.74 1.47
N TYR A 708 -14.19 8.26 0.30
CA TYR A 708 -13.56 7.62 -0.84
C TYR A 708 -14.44 6.60 -1.56
N TYR A 709 -15.13 5.74 -0.81
CA TYR A 709 -16.06 4.73 -1.32
C TYR A 709 -17.26 4.55 -0.39
N THR A 710 -18.33 3.97 -0.94
CA THR A 710 -19.44 3.43 -0.16
C THR A 710 -19.56 1.95 -0.44
N LEU A 711 -19.65 1.15 0.61
CA LEU A 711 -19.86 -0.29 0.54
C LEU A 711 -20.73 -0.72 1.73
N THR A 712 -20.54 -1.90 2.29
CA THR A 712 -21.44 -2.51 3.27
C THR A 712 -21.43 -1.82 4.64
N LEU A 713 -20.29 -1.30 5.11
CA LEU A 713 -20.19 -0.58 6.39
C LEU A 713 -20.95 0.75 6.32
N LYS A 714 -20.63 1.58 5.31
CA LYS A 714 -21.30 2.88 5.11
C LYS A 714 -22.77 2.71 4.72
N ASN A 715 -23.18 1.58 4.17
CA ASN A 715 -24.61 1.35 3.91
C ASN A 715 -25.43 1.32 5.23
N ILE A 716 -24.82 0.99 6.37
CA ILE A 716 -25.48 0.99 7.69
C ILE A 716 -25.71 2.40 8.23
N TYR A 717 -24.91 3.40 7.82
CA TYR A 717 -25.25 4.81 8.04
C TYR A 717 -26.65 5.15 7.50
N GLY A 718 -27.03 4.51 6.38
CA GLY A 718 -28.37 4.61 5.81
C GLY A 718 -29.47 4.12 6.74
N ALA A 719 -29.20 3.16 7.65
CA ALA A 719 -30.18 2.57 8.55
C ALA A 719 -30.48 3.40 9.83
N LEU A 720 -29.69 4.44 10.13
CA LEU A 720 -29.93 5.29 11.31
C LEU A 720 -31.26 6.07 11.19
N ALA A 721 -32.19 5.94 12.13
CA ALA A 721 -33.59 6.32 11.87
C ALA A 721 -33.90 7.82 11.62
N LEU A 722 -33.11 8.77 12.13
CA LEU A 722 -33.41 10.21 11.95
C LEU A 722 -33.30 10.64 10.46
N ALA A 723 -34.37 11.24 9.93
CA ALA A 723 -34.53 11.54 8.49
C ALA A 723 -33.59 12.63 7.97
N ASP A 724 -33.35 13.69 8.74
CA ASP A 724 -32.39 14.75 8.36
C ASP A 724 -30.96 14.27 8.66
N LYS A 725 -30.48 13.42 7.75
CA LYS A 725 -29.16 12.79 7.86
C LYS A 725 -28.05 13.83 7.96
N PHE A 726 -28.18 14.92 7.22
CA PHE A 726 -27.18 15.98 7.13
C PHE A 726 -27.08 16.72 8.47
N GLN A 727 -28.19 17.21 8.99
CA GLN A 727 -28.22 17.89 10.29
C GLN A 727 -27.77 16.97 11.43
N GLU A 728 -28.31 15.76 11.50
CA GLU A 728 -28.19 14.92 12.69
C GLU A 728 -26.86 14.17 12.75
N TYR A 729 -26.29 13.76 11.62
CA TYR A 729 -25.07 12.96 11.62
C TYR A 729 -23.87 13.62 10.94
N HIS A 730 -24.03 14.48 9.92
CA HIS A 730 -22.86 15.20 9.38
C HIS A 730 -22.42 16.31 10.33
N CYS A 731 -23.37 17.13 10.83
CA CYS A 731 -23.02 18.32 11.60
C CYS A 731 -22.99 18.11 13.13
N LYS A 732 -23.86 17.26 13.69
CA LYS A 732 -23.99 17.11 15.16
C LYS A 732 -23.17 15.96 15.73
N ARG A 733 -23.38 14.74 15.23
CA ARG A 733 -22.84 13.51 15.85
C ARG A 733 -21.61 12.94 15.16
N GLY A 734 -21.35 13.32 13.91
CA GLY A 734 -20.36 12.68 13.05
C GLY A 734 -20.91 11.38 12.43
N ILE A 735 -20.54 11.10 11.18
CA ILE A 735 -21.07 9.93 10.44
C ILE A 735 -20.31 8.62 10.75
N TYR A 736 -19.03 8.72 11.10
CA TYR A 736 -18.15 7.55 11.19
C TYR A 736 -18.37 6.80 12.50
N GLY A 737 -18.06 7.44 13.64
CA GLY A 737 -18.18 6.81 14.96
C GLY A 737 -19.60 6.36 15.29
N THR A 738 -20.62 7.12 14.87
CA THR A 738 -22.03 6.77 15.07
C THR A 738 -22.43 5.48 14.36
N THR A 739 -21.95 5.28 13.14
CA THR A 739 -22.23 4.07 12.36
C THR A 739 -21.53 2.86 12.96
N ILE A 740 -20.27 3.01 13.40
CA ILE A 740 -19.52 1.92 14.04
C ILE A 740 -20.14 1.53 15.39
N GLU A 741 -20.59 2.51 16.18
CA GLU A 741 -21.31 2.27 17.42
C GLU A 741 -22.65 1.54 17.18
N TYR A 742 -23.39 1.94 16.14
CA TYR A 742 -24.63 1.27 15.78
C TYR A 742 -24.41 -0.18 15.30
N LEU A 743 -23.36 -0.41 14.50
CA LEU A 743 -22.91 -1.74 14.07
C LEU A 743 -22.53 -2.62 15.26
N GLN A 744 -21.90 -2.04 16.28
CA GLN A 744 -21.52 -2.77 17.48
C GLN A 744 -22.75 -3.22 18.29
N ALA A 745 -23.72 -2.31 18.47
CA ALA A 745 -24.95 -2.63 19.20
C ALA A 745 -25.84 -3.63 18.45
N TYR A 746 -25.87 -3.53 17.13
CA TYR A 746 -26.68 -4.37 16.24
C TYR A 746 -25.82 -4.96 15.12
N PRO A 747 -25.06 -6.04 15.39
CA PRO A 747 -24.19 -6.66 14.41
C PRO A 747 -24.95 -7.10 13.14
N VAL A 748 -24.30 -6.89 12.00
CA VAL A 748 -24.77 -7.34 10.69
C VAL A 748 -24.06 -8.64 10.35
N ASP A 749 -24.84 -9.64 9.95
CA ASP A 749 -24.37 -11.02 9.82
C ASP A 749 -23.76 -11.33 8.45
N PHE A 750 -24.14 -10.60 7.40
CA PHE A 750 -23.64 -10.84 6.04
C PHE A 750 -23.59 -9.55 5.22
N GLY A 751 -22.52 -9.37 4.46
CA GLY A 751 -22.33 -8.25 3.54
C GLY A 751 -22.40 -8.72 2.08
N LEU A 752 -23.05 -7.93 1.24
CA LEU A 752 -23.12 -8.08 -0.21
C LEU A 752 -22.85 -6.73 -0.89
N ILE A 753 -22.14 -6.76 -2.00
CA ILE A 753 -21.86 -5.61 -2.85
C ILE A 753 -22.39 -5.92 -4.26
N ASP A 754 -23.38 -5.15 -4.70
CA ASP A 754 -23.79 -5.06 -6.10
C ASP A 754 -22.78 -4.19 -6.85
N GLY A 755 -21.81 -4.85 -7.49
CA GLY A 755 -20.89 -4.25 -8.47
C GLY A 755 -21.19 -4.75 -9.88
N TYR A 756 -22.45 -5.06 -10.21
CA TYR A 756 -22.77 -5.48 -11.57
C TYR A 756 -22.66 -4.30 -12.53
N LEU A 757 -23.28 -3.18 -12.13
CA LEU A 757 -23.02 -1.84 -12.66
C LEU A 757 -22.56 -0.96 -11.49
N SER A 758 -21.40 -0.34 -11.63
CA SER A 758 -20.77 0.45 -10.58
C SER A 758 -20.73 1.93 -10.94
N ALA A 759 -20.71 2.79 -9.92
CA ALA A 759 -20.61 4.24 -10.10
C ALA A 759 -19.25 4.72 -9.58
N ASP A 760 -18.36 5.16 -10.46
CA ASP A 760 -17.05 5.67 -10.08
C ASP A 760 -16.94 7.19 -10.28
N GLY A 761 -15.77 7.74 -9.97
CA GLY A 761 -15.47 9.15 -10.12
C GLY A 761 -15.94 10.05 -8.98
N PRO A 762 -15.74 11.38 -9.12
CA PRO A 762 -15.98 12.36 -8.05
C PRO A 762 -17.44 12.45 -7.61
N PHE A 763 -18.38 12.00 -8.43
CA PHE A 763 -19.83 12.11 -8.20
C PHE A 763 -20.53 10.76 -8.09
N GLY A 764 -19.82 9.62 -8.03
CA GLY A 764 -20.44 8.28 -8.04
C GLY A 764 -21.46 8.03 -6.92
N VAL A 765 -21.37 8.74 -5.79
CA VAL A 765 -22.42 8.71 -4.75
C VAL A 765 -23.75 9.31 -5.22
N PHE A 766 -23.71 10.32 -6.08
CA PHE A 766 -24.85 11.13 -6.54
C PHE A 766 -25.39 10.71 -7.91
N ALA A 767 -24.51 10.43 -8.86
CA ALA A 767 -24.86 10.06 -10.23
C ALA A 767 -23.65 9.55 -11.00
N ASP A 768 -23.91 8.60 -11.88
CA ASP A 768 -23.00 8.23 -12.96
C ASP A 768 -23.85 7.88 -14.19
N THR A 769 -23.92 8.82 -15.12
CA THR A 769 -24.76 8.68 -16.32
C THR A 769 -24.24 7.65 -17.32
N VAL A 770 -23.00 7.15 -17.14
CA VAL A 770 -22.39 6.12 -17.97
C VAL A 770 -21.68 5.11 -17.03
N PRO A 771 -22.44 4.33 -16.24
CA PRO A 771 -21.88 3.50 -15.18
C PRO A 771 -20.97 2.41 -15.71
N ASN A 772 -20.02 2.03 -14.87
CA ASN A 772 -18.97 1.07 -15.19
C ASN A 772 -19.48 -0.38 -15.09
N PRO A 773 -19.48 -1.17 -16.19
CA PRO A 773 -19.97 -2.55 -16.20
C PRO A 773 -18.93 -3.53 -15.64
N THR A 774 -18.70 -3.46 -14.33
CA THR A 774 -17.74 -4.33 -13.63
C THR A 774 -18.24 -5.79 -13.51
N HIS A 775 -19.53 -6.04 -13.72
CA HIS A 775 -20.16 -7.38 -13.75
C HIS A 775 -19.83 -8.27 -12.53
N THR A 776 -19.56 -7.63 -11.39
CA THR A 776 -19.01 -8.28 -10.20
C THR A 776 -20.01 -8.30 -9.06
N ILE A 777 -20.08 -9.40 -8.32
CA ILE A 777 -20.76 -9.44 -7.02
C ILE A 777 -19.74 -9.90 -5.98
N VAL A 778 -19.72 -9.20 -4.85
CA VAL A 778 -18.88 -9.55 -3.70
C VAL A 778 -19.79 -9.88 -2.52
N GLY A 779 -19.46 -10.90 -1.74
CA GLY A 779 -20.20 -11.24 -0.54
C GLY A 779 -19.37 -11.99 0.49
N GLY A 780 -19.78 -11.93 1.75
CA GLY A 780 -19.09 -12.58 2.85
C GLY A 780 -19.74 -12.37 4.21
N ASP A 781 -19.26 -13.13 5.20
CA ASP A 781 -19.81 -13.23 6.56
C ASP A 781 -19.28 -12.19 7.55
N ASP A 782 -18.44 -11.25 7.09
CA ASP A 782 -17.91 -10.15 7.88
C ASP A 782 -17.83 -8.87 7.01
N LEU A 783 -18.46 -7.79 7.47
CA LEU A 783 -18.54 -6.53 6.72
C LEU A 783 -17.16 -5.87 6.55
N VAL A 784 -16.26 -5.99 7.52
CA VAL A 784 -14.90 -5.46 7.43
C VAL A 784 -14.16 -6.20 6.31
N ALA A 785 -14.27 -7.53 6.26
CA ALA A 785 -13.66 -8.34 5.22
C ALA A 785 -14.25 -8.06 3.82
N VAL A 786 -15.57 -7.93 3.70
CA VAL A 786 -16.26 -7.64 2.44
C VAL A 786 -15.89 -6.26 1.91
N ASP A 787 -15.90 -5.23 2.76
CA ASP A 787 -15.50 -3.88 2.35
C ASP A 787 -13.99 -3.79 2.05
N TRP A 788 -13.16 -4.60 2.72
CA TRP A 788 -11.74 -4.71 2.41
C TRP A 788 -11.53 -5.21 0.99
N VAL A 789 -12.19 -6.32 0.62
CA VAL A 789 -12.15 -6.86 -0.74
C VAL A 789 -12.71 -5.85 -1.74
N GLY A 790 -13.85 -5.24 -1.46
CA GLY A 790 -14.47 -4.25 -2.35
C GLY A 790 -13.57 -3.04 -2.61
N ALA A 791 -12.98 -2.46 -1.57
CA ALA A 791 -12.06 -1.33 -1.69
C ALA A 791 -10.75 -1.73 -2.40
N SER A 792 -10.20 -2.92 -2.11
CA SER A 792 -9.04 -3.44 -2.85
C SER A 792 -9.34 -3.59 -4.34
N LYS A 793 -10.55 -4.05 -4.72
CA LYS A 793 -10.95 -4.09 -6.15
C LYS A 793 -11.06 -2.69 -6.76
N MET A 794 -11.36 -1.64 -6.00
CA MET A 794 -11.32 -0.25 -6.48
C MET A 794 -9.90 0.32 -6.62
N GLY A 795 -8.86 -0.44 -6.26
CA GLY A 795 -7.47 -0.01 -6.34
C GLY A 795 -7.09 1.06 -5.30
N ILE A 796 -7.80 1.13 -4.17
CA ILE A 796 -7.54 2.07 -3.07
C ILE A 796 -7.20 1.33 -1.78
N ASP A 797 -6.36 1.94 -0.93
CA ASP A 797 -6.15 1.45 0.44
C ASP A 797 -7.50 1.44 1.18
N PRO A 798 -8.01 0.29 1.65
CA PRO A 798 -9.24 0.25 2.42
C PRO A 798 -9.22 1.18 3.64
N ARG A 799 -8.06 1.40 4.29
CA ARG A 799 -7.95 2.26 5.47
C ARG A 799 -8.03 3.76 5.18
N ILE A 800 -8.01 4.17 3.90
CA ILE A 800 -8.22 5.57 3.53
C ILE A 800 -9.59 6.07 4.00
N SER A 801 -10.58 5.17 4.13
CA SER A 801 -11.88 5.48 4.68
C SER A 801 -11.85 5.43 6.21
N GLU A 802 -12.30 6.50 6.86
CA GLU A 802 -12.41 6.54 8.33
C GLU A 802 -13.40 5.48 8.86
N PHE A 803 -14.41 5.07 8.07
CA PHE A 803 -15.26 3.92 8.40
C PHE A 803 -14.44 2.65 8.59
N MET A 804 -13.53 2.35 7.66
CA MET A 804 -12.69 1.15 7.73
C MET A 804 -11.71 1.24 8.89
N ARG A 805 -11.07 2.39 9.10
CA ARG A 805 -10.13 2.60 10.22
C ARG A 805 -10.80 2.31 11.57
N LEU A 806 -11.96 2.92 11.83
CA LEU A 806 -12.71 2.71 13.07
C LEU A 806 -13.29 1.30 13.17
N ALA A 807 -13.72 0.68 12.07
CA ALA A 807 -14.21 -0.69 12.08
C ALA A 807 -13.09 -1.70 12.42
N VAL A 808 -11.89 -1.53 11.87
CA VAL A 808 -10.73 -2.35 12.19
C VAL A 808 -10.30 -2.14 13.65
N GLU A 809 -10.27 -0.90 14.13
CA GLU A 809 -9.98 -0.61 15.53
C GLU A 809 -11.00 -1.27 16.48
N ARG A 810 -12.30 -1.24 16.10
CA ARG A 810 -13.37 -1.74 16.97
C ARG A 810 -13.59 -3.25 16.92
N PHE A 811 -13.50 -3.85 15.73
CA PHE A 811 -13.88 -5.24 15.48
C PHE A 811 -12.69 -6.13 15.07
N GLY A 812 -11.55 -5.53 14.74
CA GLY A 812 -10.44 -6.19 14.06
C GLY A 812 -10.77 -6.53 12.60
N LYS A 813 -9.76 -6.62 11.75
CA LYS A 813 -9.87 -7.22 10.43
C LYS A 813 -9.63 -8.73 10.55
N PRO A 814 -10.58 -9.61 10.21
CA PRO A 814 -10.33 -11.05 10.19
C PRO A 814 -9.34 -11.43 9.09
N ALA A 815 -8.78 -12.64 9.20
CA ALA A 815 -8.14 -13.31 8.07
C ALA A 815 -9.21 -13.59 7.00
N ILE A 816 -8.90 -13.38 5.73
CA ILE A 816 -9.84 -13.51 4.62
C ILE A 816 -9.55 -14.81 3.88
N ASP A 817 -10.44 -15.79 4.03
CA ASP A 817 -10.54 -16.94 3.14
C ASP A 817 -11.24 -16.50 1.85
N PHE A 818 -10.44 -16.07 0.87
CA PHE A 818 -10.91 -15.42 -0.34
C PHE A 818 -11.11 -16.42 -1.49
N GLN A 819 -12.25 -16.33 -2.17
CA GLN A 819 -12.52 -17.09 -3.40
C GLN A 819 -12.94 -16.16 -4.55
N GLY A 820 -12.38 -16.39 -5.73
CA GLY A 820 -12.75 -15.68 -6.95
C GLY A 820 -11.68 -14.72 -7.46
N ASP A 821 -12.11 -13.63 -8.10
CA ASP A 821 -11.22 -12.74 -8.85
C ASP A 821 -10.66 -11.62 -7.96
N CYS A 822 -9.33 -11.63 -7.77
CA CYS A 822 -8.59 -10.61 -7.03
C CYS A 822 -8.14 -9.41 -7.89
N SER A 823 -8.48 -9.37 -9.17
CA SER A 823 -8.13 -8.24 -10.04
C SER A 823 -8.82 -6.95 -9.62
N ILE A 824 -8.19 -5.82 -9.88
CA ILE A 824 -8.80 -4.50 -9.67
C ILE A 824 -9.74 -4.16 -10.83
N TYR A 825 -10.77 -3.37 -10.56
CA TYR A 825 -11.64 -2.80 -11.58
C TYR A 825 -10.82 -1.92 -12.51
N ARG A 826 -10.93 -2.17 -13.81
CA ARG A 826 -10.36 -1.33 -14.85
C ARG A 826 -11.36 -1.13 -15.99
N PRO A 827 -11.58 0.11 -16.42
CA PRO A 827 -11.10 1.36 -15.81
C PRO A 827 -11.75 1.58 -14.44
N TRP A 828 -11.17 2.37 -13.54
CA TRP A 828 -11.84 2.81 -12.30
C TRP A 828 -11.32 4.18 -11.87
N LEU A 829 -12.20 5.17 -11.78
CA LEU A 829 -11.81 6.51 -11.35
C LEU A 829 -12.09 6.74 -9.86
N ASN A 830 -11.04 6.96 -9.07
CA ASN A 830 -11.19 7.32 -7.66
C ASN A 830 -11.49 8.81 -7.45
N VAL A 831 -11.95 9.16 -6.24
CA VAL A 831 -12.28 10.55 -5.88
C VAL A 831 -11.00 11.35 -5.62
N PRO A 832 -10.84 12.56 -6.20
CA PRO A 832 -9.70 13.42 -5.88
C PRO A 832 -9.68 13.88 -4.42
N VAL A 833 -8.51 13.90 -3.77
CA VAL A 833 -8.40 14.31 -2.35
C VAL A 833 -8.78 15.78 -2.16
N ALA A 834 -8.48 16.66 -3.13
CA ALA A 834 -8.92 18.05 -3.07
C ALA A 834 -10.45 18.19 -2.96
N LEU A 835 -11.21 17.34 -3.66
CA LEU A 835 -12.67 17.31 -3.55
C LEU A 835 -13.10 16.75 -2.19
N THR A 836 -12.37 15.77 -1.66
CA THR A 836 -12.58 15.23 -0.31
C THR A 836 -12.40 16.29 0.77
N LEU A 837 -11.31 17.06 0.71
CA LEU A 837 -11.03 18.15 1.64
C LEU A 837 -12.07 19.28 1.54
N PHE A 838 -12.44 19.67 0.31
CA PHE A 838 -13.46 20.71 0.10
C PHE A 838 -14.84 20.28 0.61
N THR A 839 -15.25 19.03 0.34
CA THR A 839 -16.54 18.52 0.77
C THR A 839 -16.58 18.30 2.28
N ASN A 840 -15.55 17.71 2.88
CA ASN A 840 -15.48 17.43 4.33
C ASN A 840 -15.30 18.72 5.16
N LYS A 841 -14.28 19.54 4.86
CA LYS A 841 -13.96 20.74 5.65
C LYS A 841 -14.70 22.01 5.21
N GLY A 842 -15.39 21.97 4.07
CA GLY A 842 -16.16 23.10 3.53
C GLY A 842 -17.66 22.85 3.58
N LEU A 843 -18.16 21.90 2.77
CA LEU A 843 -19.59 21.66 2.59
C LEU A 843 -20.27 21.07 3.84
N ASP A 844 -19.61 20.11 4.48
CA ASP A 844 -20.16 19.36 5.62
C ASP A 844 -19.85 20.04 6.97
N ALA A 845 -18.91 20.98 6.98
CA ALA A 845 -18.50 21.71 8.19
C ALA A 845 -19.52 22.76 8.65
N ASP A 846 -20.34 23.30 7.75
CA ASP A 846 -21.40 24.25 8.06
C ASP A 846 -22.73 23.77 7.49
N HIS A 847 -23.66 23.41 8.39
CA HIS A 847 -24.99 22.97 8.03
C HIS A 847 -25.70 23.94 7.09
N THR A 848 -25.58 25.25 7.33
CA THR A 848 -26.27 26.29 6.56
C THR A 848 -25.75 26.33 5.12
N MET A 849 -24.43 26.27 4.95
CA MET A 849 -23.80 26.28 3.62
C MET A 849 -24.07 24.98 2.86
N GLY A 850 -23.87 23.82 3.50
CA GLY A 850 -24.12 22.52 2.87
C GLY A 850 -25.58 22.33 2.49
N ASN A 851 -26.51 22.62 3.40
CA ASN A 851 -27.95 22.53 3.16
C ASN A 851 -28.39 23.47 2.01
N LEU A 852 -27.82 24.68 1.93
CA LEU A 852 -28.06 25.60 0.83
C LEU A 852 -27.60 25.03 -0.52
N LEU A 853 -26.43 24.40 -0.56
CA LEU A 853 -25.88 23.79 -1.77
C LEU A 853 -26.68 22.57 -2.21
N TYR A 854 -27.07 21.68 -1.29
CA TYR A 854 -27.98 20.57 -1.62
C TYR A 854 -29.33 21.07 -2.12
N ALA A 855 -29.92 22.07 -1.45
CA ALA A 855 -31.16 22.71 -1.88
C ALA A 855 -31.07 23.30 -3.30
N ALA A 856 -29.93 23.91 -3.63
CA ALA A 856 -29.70 24.57 -4.92
C ALA A 856 -29.27 23.60 -6.04
N ALA A 857 -28.48 22.56 -5.75
CA ALA A 857 -27.79 21.76 -6.75
C ALA A 857 -28.32 20.32 -6.87
N ALA A 858 -29.19 19.84 -5.97
CA ALA A 858 -29.79 18.52 -6.12
C ALA A 858 -30.68 18.45 -7.37
N GLN A 859 -30.37 17.48 -8.24
CA GLN A 859 -31.18 17.07 -9.38
C GLN A 859 -32.13 15.94 -8.97
N MET A 860 -33.30 15.88 -9.61
CA MET A 860 -34.30 14.81 -9.45
C MET A 860 -35.02 14.56 -10.78
N ASP A 861 -35.67 13.41 -10.91
CA ASP A 861 -36.70 13.17 -11.94
C ASP A 861 -37.91 14.07 -11.69
N GLU A 862 -37.94 15.24 -12.36
CA GLU A 862 -38.99 16.24 -12.20
C GLU A 862 -40.37 15.76 -12.71
N THR A 863 -40.46 14.61 -13.40
CA THR A 863 -41.77 14.00 -13.73
C THR A 863 -42.43 13.38 -12.50
N HIS A 864 -41.64 13.01 -11.49
CA HIS A 864 -42.11 12.30 -10.32
C HIS A 864 -42.02 13.15 -9.04
N PHE A 865 -40.86 13.78 -8.82
CA PHE A 865 -40.54 14.55 -7.61
C PHE A 865 -40.68 16.06 -7.84
N LYS A 866 -41.31 16.75 -6.89
CA LYS A 866 -41.46 18.20 -6.88
C LYS A 866 -40.70 18.81 -5.72
N TYR A 867 -40.11 19.97 -5.97
CA TYR A 867 -39.40 20.73 -4.95
C TYR A 867 -40.38 21.36 -3.95
N LYS A 868 -40.14 21.16 -2.65
CA LYS A 868 -40.93 21.71 -1.54
C LYS A 868 -40.65 23.21 -1.39
N ASN A 869 -41.64 24.05 -1.69
CA ASN A 869 -41.69 25.48 -1.35
C ASN A 869 -40.36 26.26 -1.48
N ALA A 870 -39.85 26.41 -2.71
CA ALA A 870 -38.63 27.20 -2.96
C ALA A 870 -38.87 28.70 -2.79
N THR A 871 -38.08 29.35 -1.92
CA THR A 871 -37.97 30.81 -1.82
C THR A 871 -37.44 31.41 -3.13
N PRO A 872 -37.65 32.71 -3.42
CA PRO A 872 -37.13 33.34 -4.63
C PRO A 872 -35.61 33.15 -4.81
N LEU A 873 -34.85 33.24 -3.71
CA LEU A 873 -33.41 33.00 -3.70
C LEU A 873 -33.05 31.57 -4.13
N ILE A 874 -33.74 30.56 -3.58
CA ILE A 874 -33.52 29.16 -3.94
C ILE A 874 -33.89 28.90 -5.40
N ARG A 875 -34.97 29.50 -5.92
CA ARG A 875 -35.33 29.36 -7.35
C ARG A 875 -34.24 29.94 -8.25
N TRP A 876 -33.72 31.11 -7.89
CA TRP A 876 -32.62 31.74 -8.62
C TRP A 876 -31.36 30.87 -8.57
N LEU A 877 -30.93 30.42 -7.39
CA LEU A 877 -29.78 29.53 -7.25
C LEU A 877 -29.95 28.22 -8.03
N ARG A 878 -31.12 27.58 -7.96
CA ARG A 878 -31.43 26.38 -8.76
C ARG A 878 -31.36 26.65 -10.27
N THR A 879 -31.68 27.86 -10.71
CA THR A 879 -31.53 28.26 -12.12
C THR A 879 -30.06 28.38 -12.49
N MET A 880 -29.25 28.99 -11.62
CA MET A 880 -27.81 29.16 -11.81
C MET A 880 -27.06 27.83 -11.82
N THR A 881 -27.52 26.80 -11.09
CA THR A 881 -26.90 25.46 -11.06
C THR A 881 -27.30 24.56 -12.21
N VAL A 882 -28.22 24.98 -13.11
CA VAL A 882 -28.68 24.16 -14.25
C VAL A 882 -27.52 23.67 -15.13
N PRO A 883 -26.52 24.49 -15.52
CA PRO A 883 -25.41 24.00 -16.33
C PRO A 883 -24.64 22.88 -15.63
N LEU A 884 -24.35 23.03 -14.33
CA LEU A 884 -23.67 22.02 -13.52
C LEU A 884 -24.49 20.72 -13.44
N ARG A 885 -25.78 20.81 -13.13
CA ARG A 885 -26.68 19.66 -13.05
C ARG A 885 -26.78 18.92 -14.38
N ARG A 886 -26.82 19.65 -15.50
CA ARG A 886 -26.86 19.09 -16.87
C ARG A 886 -25.59 18.38 -17.29
N THR A 887 -24.45 18.66 -16.64
CA THR A 887 -23.18 18.00 -16.93
C THR A 887 -23.08 16.64 -16.25
N PHE A 888 -23.55 16.52 -15.00
CA PHE A 888 -23.30 15.34 -14.16
C PHE A 888 -24.53 14.46 -13.89
N PHE A 889 -25.74 14.94 -14.14
CA PHE A 889 -26.97 14.18 -13.93
C PHE A 889 -27.75 14.00 -15.23
N LEU A 890 -28.62 12.98 -15.26
CA LEU A 890 -29.61 12.84 -16.32
C LEU A 890 -30.64 13.97 -16.28
N ARG A 891 -31.08 14.39 -17.47
CA ARG A 891 -32.25 15.25 -17.61
C ARG A 891 -33.52 14.43 -17.54
N THR A 892 -34.54 15.02 -16.94
CA THR A 892 -35.88 14.45 -16.84
C THR A 892 -36.41 14.04 -18.22
N GLY A 893 -36.69 12.75 -18.41
CA GLY A 893 -37.20 12.19 -19.67
C GLY A 893 -36.18 12.01 -20.81
N GLU A 894 -34.91 12.40 -20.65
CA GLU A 894 -33.87 12.27 -21.69
C GLU A 894 -32.78 11.24 -21.33
N ASP A 895 -32.18 10.62 -22.34
CA ASP A 895 -30.97 9.78 -22.25
C ASP A 895 -29.71 10.63 -21.99
N PRO A 896 -28.56 10.02 -21.62
CA PRO A 896 -27.31 10.77 -21.42
C PRO A 896 -26.95 11.65 -22.62
N SER A 897 -26.88 12.97 -22.37
CA SER A 897 -26.58 13.96 -23.41
C SER A 897 -25.11 13.92 -23.85
N TRP A 898 -24.77 14.59 -24.95
CA TRP A 898 -23.37 14.70 -25.39
C TRP A 898 -22.47 15.34 -24.33
N THR A 899 -22.97 16.30 -23.54
CA THR A 899 -22.20 16.90 -22.43
C THR A 899 -21.98 15.91 -21.28
N ASN A 900 -22.97 15.06 -20.98
CA ASN A 900 -22.79 13.99 -19.99
C ASN A 900 -21.74 12.98 -20.46
N ARG A 901 -21.82 12.57 -21.73
CA ARG A 901 -20.87 11.62 -22.33
C ARG A 901 -19.47 12.22 -22.42
N LEU A 902 -19.34 13.50 -22.76
CA LEU A 902 -18.06 14.20 -22.79
C LEU A 902 -17.46 14.35 -21.39
N ALA A 903 -18.26 14.72 -20.39
CA ALA A 903 -17.79 14.81 -19.01
C ALA A 903 -17.38 13.44 -18.47
N SER A 904 -18.20 12.40 -18.71
CA SER A 904 -17.88 11.02 -18.34
C SER A 904 -16.64 10.52 -19.09
N TRP A 905 -16.49 10.83 -20.38
CA TRP A 905 -15.29 10.50 -21.16
C TRP A 905 -14.05 11.26 -20.67
N ALA A 906 -14.17 12.53 -20.30
CA ALA A 906 -13.07 13.31 -19.75
C ALA A 906 -12.66 12.77 -18.37
N LEU A 907 -13.62 12.43 -17.51
CA LEU A 907 -13.38 11.77 -16.24
C LEU A 907 -12.74 10.38 -16.44
N TRP A 908 -13.26 9.59 -17.39
CA TRP A 908 -12.71 8.31 -17.79
C TRP A 908 -11.27 8.45 -18.29
N LYS A 909 -10.96 9.41 -19.17
CA LYS A 909 -9.60 9.72 -19.64
C LYS A 909 -8.66 10.21 -18.54
N LEU A 910 -9.21 10.70 -17.44
CA LEU A 910 -8.44 11.08 -16.28
C LEU A 910 -8.20 9.88 -15.35
N GLY A 911 -9.01 8.82 -15.41
CA GLY A 911 -8.87 7.62 -14.57
C GLY A 911 -8.30 6.39 -15.28
N ALA A 912 -8.30 6.39 -16.61
CA ALA A 912 -7.64 5.43 -17.50
C ALA A 912 -6.26 5.98 -17.89
#